data_AF-A0A9N8EIR4-F1
#
_entry.id   AF-A0A9N8EIR4-F1
#
_cell.length_a   1.000
_cell.length_b   1.000
_cell.length_c   1.000
_cell.angle_alpha   90.00
_cell.angle_beta   90.00
_cell.angle_gamma   90.00
#
_symmetry.space_group_name_H-M   'P 1'
#
loop_
_entity.id
_entity.type
_entity.pdbx_description
1 polymer ?
#
loop_
_entity_poly.entity_id
_entity_poly.type
_entity_poly.pdbx_seq_one_letter_code
_entity_poly.pdbx_strand_id
1 'polypeptide(L)'
;MQVTIPEFYIALVLSEGGEPSPAEYENLRLATCKHLLERLSAAYSNIGKVDLKFLATEFGTKKPDPKFQVFVEAEATISCSGTQPKAQDILETLLGTFDRDFLLRSVRLLEGSPFASAVEVQARRLKRPTAGGSVKAPAFYMAFVCSRKPSVNPSSQEKERFLQLTQEEAIRQLRKQYDTDFDELSLSIVKTEINESAGKPEPQYNLFVQFEATAKFSQNTPSPNELFQGLGRLVNAEYLQGVQRVGDSFMTLTTMVLRLCIFTDGPEPEEDEAEDGEGAGGGGDGEEEPDVVNVRLEFFVALVVRTLSTMPEESELEMFDGCITKFFTRVLKRAFRGRFLGLEIVDKDPEFEKGCPLPRFNMLHQYQVNLQFYDPAPGEFKILSKITQGNVGPLFDAIKKLESDVWRQSAEATMGRAVEKPPTDVAFGGSIFEEKKEVEPVVEPEPEPKAAPPPPKKEPEIPEKPVEKTPVRKSPSPPKKKPTPPKKKPTPPKKKAVVPKAPPPKPVGPQIVSVRSYDIFSAYQVRDKQMDNLKVEPTAGDYDALVDATKRFYVNHLKTEYGSKFHHMALSVRNVPLWGAGKPDHWYNVYIDWDIEVSFVVAPDEDAPTRWELTKTLVSAGCNQYLRSYVRGLEGTAFAHTSAVFTKQVAV
;
A
#
# COMPACT_ATOMS: atom_id res chain seq x y z
N MET A 1 -5.63 -30.23 -21.12
CA MET A 1 -4.47 -29.79 -21.91
C MET A 1 -3.23 -29.86 -21.05
N GLN A 2 -2.03 -29.85 -21.65
CA GLN A 2 -0.76 -29.81 -20.92
C GLN A 2 0.03 -28.56 -21.31
N VAL A 3 0.62 -27.89 -20.33
CA VAL A 3 1.51 -26.74 -20.49
C VAL A 3 2.88 -27.14 -19.98
N THR A 4 3.88 -27.18 -20.87
CA THR A 4 5.28 -27.30 -20.46
C THR A 4 5.78 -25.92 -20.05
N ILE A 5 6.28 -25.82 -18.83
CA ILE A 5 6.87 -24.61 -18.26
C ILE A 5 8.36 -24.59 -18.64
N PRO A 6 8.91 -23.43 -19.06
CA PRO A 6 10.34 -23.31 -19.35
C PRO A 6 11.21 -23.76 -18.17
N GLU A 7 12.37 -24.35 -18.47
CA GLU A 7 13.35 -24.78 -17.48
C GLU A 7 13.64 -23.69 -16.43
N PHE A 8 13.76 -24.09 -15.18
CA PHE A 8 14.08 -23.22 -14.05
C PHE A 8 15.01 -23.92 -13.07
N TYR A 9 15.75 -23.15 -12.27
CA TYR A 9 16.50 -23.71 -11.15
C TYR A 9 15.84 -23.36 -9.82
N ILE A 10 16.01 -24.26 -8.85
CA ILE A 10 15.71 -24.07 -7.43
C ILE A 10 17.03 -24.13 -6.68
N ALA A 11 17.40 -23.07 -5.97
CA ALA A 11 18.60 -22.97 -5.15
C ALA A 11 18.21 -22.87 -3.67
N LEU A 12 18.94 -23.59 -2.80
CA LEU A 12 18.68 -23.65 -1.36
C LEU A 12 19.95 -23.33 -0.57
N VAL A 13 19.80 -22.47 0.45
CA VAL A 13 20.84 -22.26 1.47
C VAL A 13 20.55 -23.18 2.65
N LEU A 14 21.46 -24.11 2.93
CA LEU A 14 21.40 -25.03 4.06
C LEU A 14 22.18 -24.43 5.25
N SER A 15 21.61 -24.50 6.45
CA SER A 15 22.31 -24.07 7.68
C SER A 15 23.20 -25.15 8.28
N GLU A 16 22.97 -26.42 7.91
CA GLU A 16 23.80 -27.55 8.29
C GLU A 16 24.48 -28.15 7.05
N GLY A 17 25.75 -28.52 7.19
CA GLY A 17 26.53 -29.08 6.08
C GLY A 17 26.22 -30.55 5.86
N GLY A 18 25.64 -30.88 4.70
CA GLY A 18 25.43 -32.25 4.26
C GLY A 18 24.99 -32.29 2.80
N GLU A 19 25.58 -33.20 2.01
CA GLU A 19 25.16 -33.45 0.63
C GLU A 19 23.90 -34.33 0.63
N PRO A 20 22.76 -33.88 0.05
CA PRO A 20 21.56 -34.70 0.02
C PRO A 20 21.69 -35.92 -0.89
N SER A 21 21.16 -37.06 -0.46
CA SER A 21 21.13 -38.28 -1.26
C SER A 21 20.03 -38.24 -2.35
N PRO A 22 20.11 -39.11 -3.39
CA PRO A 22 19.09 -39.16 -4.45
C PRO A 22 17.66 -39.40 -3.95
N ALA A 23 17.49 -40.17 -2.87
CA ALA A 23 16.16 -40.41 -2.26
C ALA A 23 15.59 -39.13 -1.63
N GLU A 24 16.44 -38.25 -1.12
CA GLU A 24 16.03 -36.99 -0.52
C GLU A 24 15.70 -35.94 -1.58
N TYR A 25 16.42 -35.92 -2.70
CA TYR A 25 16.02 -35.13 -3.87
C TYR A 25 14.65 -35.56 -4.39
N GLU A 26 14.33 -36.87 -4.42
CA GLU A 26 13.00 -37.34 -4.80
C GLU A 26 11.92 -36.91 -3.78
N ASN A 27 12.21 -36.98 -2.48
CA ASN A 27 11.31 -36.46 -1.44
C ASN A 27 11.08 -34.93 -1.58
N LEU A 28 12.13 -34.16 -1.88
CA LEU A 28 12.04 -32.73 -2.18
C LEU A 28 11.20 -32.48 -3.44
N ARG A 29 11.36 -33.28 -4.50
CA ARG A 29 10.57 -33.19 -5.75
C ARG A 29 9.09 -33.40 -5.47
N LEU A 30 8.74 -34.44 -4.71
CA LEU A 30 7.36 -34.76 -4.33
C LEU A 30 6.74 -33.66 -3.44
N ALA A 31 7.48 -33.16 -2.45
CA ALA A 31 7.04 -32.05 -1.61
C ALA A 31 6.82 -30.76 -2.42
N THR A 32 7.71 -30.49 -3.40
CA THR A 32 7.60 -29.34 -4.30
C THR A 32 6.40 -29.49 -5.26
N CYS A 33 6.17 -30.66 -5.85
CA CYS A 33 4.95 -30.96 -6.62
C CYS A 33 3.67 -30.62 -5.85
N LYS A 34 3.60 -31.02 -4.57
CA LYS A 34 2.43 -30.75 -3.72
C LYS A 34 2.25 -29.25 -3.47
N HIS A 35 3.29 -28.54 -3.05
CA HIS A 35 3.25 -27.09 -2.81
C HIS A 35 2.86 -26.31 -4.07
N LEU A 36 3.45 -26.66 -5.22
CA LEU A 36 3.13 -26.04 -6.50
C LEU A 36 1.68 -26.27 -6.89
N LEU A 37 1.13 -27.48 -6.69
CA LEU A 37 -0.28 -27.74 -6.98
C LEU A 37 -1.21 -26.92 -6.07
N GLU A 38 -0.93 -26.83 -4.77
CA GLU A 38 -1.72 -26.03 -3.81
C GLU A 38 -1.67 -24.53 -4.15
N ARG A 39 -0.49 -23.97 -4.47
CA ARG A 39 -0.34 -22.56 -4.81
C ARG A 39 -0.90 -22.21 -6.19
N LEU A 40 -0.67 -23.06 -7.20
CA LEU A 40 -1.12 -22.79 -8.57
C LEU A 40 -2.62 -23.02 -8.76
N SER A 41 -3.24 -23.97 -8.05
CA SER A 41 -4.71 -24.14 -8.09
C SER A 41 -5.47 -22.98 -7.44
N ALA A 42 -4.86 -22.28 -6.47
CA ALA A 42 -5.41 -21.05 -5.90
C ALA A 42 -5.40 -19.86 -6.88
N ALA A 43 -4.40 -19.77 -7.76
CA ALA A 43 -4.31 -18.75 -8.80
C ALA A 43 -5.08 -19.13 -10.09
N TYR A 44 -5.13 -20.42 -10.41
CA TYR A 44 -5.73 -20.97 -11.62
C TYR A 44 -6.60 -22.17 -11.25
N SER A 45 -7.89 -21.94 -11.05
CA SER A 45 -8.89 -22.94 -10.62
C SER A 45 -9.01 -24.16 -11.55
N ASN A 46 -8.44 -24.09 -12.75
CA ASN A 46 -8.45 -25.16 -13.75
C ASN A 46 -7.20 -26.07 -13.76
N ILE A 47 -6.18 -25.80 -12.94
CA ILE A 47 -4.99 -26.65 -12.80
C ILE A 47 -5.30 -27.87 -11.93
N GLY A 48 -5.14 -29.07 -12.51
CA GLY A 48 -5.45 -30.35 -11.84
C GLY A 48 -4.23 -31.23 -11.50
N LYS A 49 -3.06 -30.99 -12.13
CA LYS A 49 -1.81 -31.73 -11.82
C LYS A 49 -0.58 -30.90 -12.15
N VAL A 50 0.43 -30.96 -11.29
CA VAL A 50 1.81 -30.50 -11.55
C VAL A 50 2.72 -31.72 -11.59
N ASP A 51 3.43 -31.94 -12.69
CA ASP A 51 4.46 -32.95 -12.83
C ASP A 51 5.83 -32.25 -12.93
N LEU A 52 6.65 -32.37 -11.89
CA LEU A 52 7.95 -31.72 -11.77
C LEU A 52 9.06 -32.74 -11.97
N LYS A 53 10.01 -32.48 -12.85
CA LYS A 53 11.20 -33.31 -13.06
C LYS A 53 12.43 -32.52 -12.65
N PHE A 54 13.34 -33.16 -11.93
CA PHE A 54 14.67 -32.62 -11.71
C PHE A 54 15.58 -33.14 -12.82
N LEU A 55 16.13 -32.23 -13.62
CA LEU A 55 16.99 -32.52 -14.78
C LEU A 55 18.45 -32.71 -14.35
N ALA A 56 18.91 -31.85 -13.43
CA ALA A 56 20.22 -31.92 -12.81
C ALA A 56 20.15 -31.50 -11.34
N THR A 57 20.99 -32.11 -10.51
CA THR A 57 21.10 -31.80 -9.08
C THR A 57 22.57 -31.62 -8.73
N GLU A 58 22.94 -30.49 -8.13
CA GLU A 58 24.31 -30.19 -7.77
C GLU A 58 24.44 -29.77 -6.31
N PHE A 59 25.60 -30.06 -5.71
CA PHE A 59 26.01 -29.61 -4.38
C PHE A 59 27.39 -28.91 -4.45
N GLY A 60 27.60 -27.84 -3.67
CA GLY A 60 28.89 -27.15 -3.57
C GLY A 60 29.09 -25.93 -4.48
N THR A 61 30.37 -25.61 -4.78
CA THR A 61 30.85 -24.23 -5.03
C THR A 61 30.96 -23.75 -6.48
N LYS A 62 30.67 -24.59 -7.50
CA LYS A 62 30.86 -24.22 -8.93
C LYS A 62 29.67 -23.44 -9.54
N LYS A 63 29.10 -22.48 -8.81
CA LYS A 63 27.71 -22.04 -9.03
C LYS A 63 27.53 -20.51 -9.11
N PRO A 64 26.43 -20.00 -9.69
CA PRO A 64 26.23 -18.57 -9.96
C PRO A 64 26.21 -17.67 -8.70
N ASP A 65 25.85 -18.23 -7.55
CA ASP A 65 25.97 -17.55 -6.26
C ASP A 65 26.49 -18.56 -5.22
N PRO A 66 27.70 -18.36 -4.65
CA PRO A 66 28.35 -19.33 -3.76
C PRO A 66 27.65 -19.47 -2.40
N LYS A 67 26.65 -18.65 -2.07
CA LYS A 67 25.92 -18.75 -0.80
C LYS A 67 24.97 -19.96 -0.74
N PHE A 68 24.49 -20.42 -1.90
CA PHE A 68 23.55 -21.54 -2.02
C PHE A 68 24.33 -22.86 -2.17
N GLN A 69 24.10 -23.83 -1.29
CA GLN A 69 24.81 -25.11 -1.32
C GLN A 69 24.18 -26.07 -2.32
N VAL A 70 22.84 -26.13 -2.39
CA VAL A 70 22.12 -27.01 -3.32
C VAL A 70 21.54 -26.19 -4.47
N PHE A 71 21.69 -26.71 -5.70
CA PHE A 71 20.97 -26.23 -6.88
C PHE A 71 20.32 -27.42 -7.58
N VAL A 72 19.11 -27.22 -8.09
CA VAL A 72 18.31 -28.21 -8.79
C VAL A 72 17.77 -27.57 -10.07
N GLU A 73 18.20 -28.05 -11.22
CA GLU A 73 17.58 -27.72 -12.50
C GLU A 73 16.30 -28.54 -12.66
N ALA A 74 15.21 -27.90 -13.08
CA ALA A 74 13.89 -28.51 -13.14
C ALA A 74 13.07 -28.08 -14.37
N GLU A 75 12.24 -29.01 -14.83
CA GLU A 75 11.18 -28.82 -15.82
C GLU A 75 9.83 -29.15 -15.16
N ALA A 76 8.78 -28.38 -15.42
CA ALA A 76 7.43 -28.69 -14.96
C ALA A 76 6.45 -28.82 -16.13
N THR A 77 5.62 -29.87 -16.11
CA THR A 77 4.46 -30.01 -17.00
C THR A 77 3.18 -29.91 -16.16
N ILE A 78 2.31 -28.98 -16.53
CA ILE A 78 1.08 -28.66 -15.80
C ILE A 78 -0.13 -29.09 -16.61
N SER A 79 -1.01 -29.86 -16.00
CA SER A 79 -2.27 -30.30 -16.63
C SER A 79 -3.42 -29.39 -16.22
N CYS A 80 -4.05 -28.74 -17.20
CA CYS A 80 -5.18 -27.84 -17.00
C CYS A 80 -6.44 -28.31 -17.75
N SER A 81 -7.61 -27.98 -17.20
CA SER A 81 -8.92 -28.13 -17.85
C SER A 81 -9.33 -26.81 -18.54
N GLY A 82 -10.23 -26.86 -19.52
CA GLY A 82 -10.69 -25.64 -20.22
C GLY A 82 -9.58 -24.81 -20.86
N THR A 83 -9.66 -23.49 -20.73
CA THR A 83 -8.75 -22.51 -21.33
C THR A 83 -7.32 -22.66 -20.85
N GLN A 84 -6.36 -22.76 -21.77
CA GLN A 84 -4.95 -22.88 -21.47
C GLN A 84 -4.36 -21.52 -21.03
N PRO A 85 -3.85 -21.36 -19.79
CA PRO A 85 -3.12 -20.15 -19.42
C PRO A 85 -1.76 -20.12 -20.12
N LYS A 86 -1.17 -18.94 -20.32
CA LYS A 86 0.14 -18.85 -20.98
C LYS A 86 1.21 -19.46 -20.08
N ALA A 87 2.17 -20.16 -20.68
CA ALA A 87 3.28 -20.78 -19.95
C ALA A 87 4.14 -19.77 -19.17
N GLN A 88 4.22 -18.52 -19.65
CA GLN A 88 4.95 -17.43 -18.99
C GLN A 88 4.25 -16.97 -17.71
N ASP A 89 2.94 -16.70 -17.77
CA ASP A 89 2.13 -16.30 -16.61
C ASP A 89 2.20 -17.36 -15.49
N ILE A 90 2.14 -18.64 -15.87
CA ILE A 90 2.28 -19.76 -14.92
C ILE A 90 3.71 -19.86 -14.38
N LEU A 91 4.74 -19.65 -15.21
CA LEU A 91 6.14 -19.63 -14.76
C LEU A 91 6.38 -18.52 -13.72
N GLU A 92 5.90 -17.32 -13.95
CA GLU A 92 6.05 -16.18 -13.03
C GLU A 92 5.35 -16.46 -11.69
N THR A 93 4.12 -16.98 -11.74
CA THR A 93 3.40 -17.44 -10.54
C THR A 93 4.18 -18.54 -9.81
N LEU A 94 4.66 -19.55 -10.54
CA LEU A 94 5.44 -20.68 -10.01
C LEU A 94 6.73 -20.22 -9.32
N LEU A 95 7.50 -19.33 -9.95
CA LEU A 95 8.74 -18.78 -9.38
C LEU A 95 8.45 -17.99 -8.10
N GLY A 96 7.34 -17.25 -8.06
CA GLY A 96 6.85 -16.55 -6.87
C GLY A 96 6.47 -17.46 -5.69
N THR A 97 6.20 -18.75 -5.92
CA THR A 97 5.87 -19.70 -4.82
C THR A 97 7.06 -20.17 -3.99
N PHE A 98 8.29 -19.97 -4.49
CA PHE A 98 9.53 -20.37 -3.81
C PHE A 98 9.93 -19.31 -2.78
N ASP A 99 9.13 -19.26 -1.72
CA ASP A 99 9.18 -18.26 -0.66
C ASP A 99 9.50 -18.90 0.71
N ARG A 100 9.30 -18.14 1.78
CA ARG A 100 9.46 -18.63 3.16
C ARG A 100 8.40 -19.67 3.55
N ASP A 101 7.22 -19.66 2.94
CA ASP A 101 6.16 -20.63 3.22
C ASP A 101 6.50 -22.00 2.59
N PHE A 102 7.08 -22.03 1.38
CA PHE A 102 7.67 -23.26 0.80
C PHE A 102 8.72 -23.89 1.73
N LEU A 103 9.65 -23.09 2.26
CA LEU A 103 10.63 -23.57 3.24
C LEU A 103 9.95 -24.18 4.48
N LEU A 104 8.96 -23.49 5.05
CA LEU A 104 8.33 -23.89 6.32
C LEU A 104 7.34 -25.06 6.17
N ARG A 105 6.57 -25.12 5.07
CA ARG A 105 5.50 -26.11 4.85
C ARG A 105 5.90 -27.31 4.00
N SER A 106 7.00 -27.22 3.25
CA SER A 106 7.41 -28.29 2.33
C SER A 106 8.81 -28.79 2.64
N VAL A 107 9.82 -27.91 2.59
CA VAL A 107 11.23 -28.31 2.69
C VAL A 107 11.59 -28.75 4.12
N ARG A 108 11.11 -28.06 5.14
CA ARG A 108 11.41 -28.36 6.55
C ARG A 108 10.63 -29.53 7.15
N LEU A 109 9.64 -30.06 6.44
CA LEU A 109 8.94 -31.29 6.83
C LEU A 109 9.68 -32.57 6.38
N LEU A 110 10.80 -32.42 5.66
CA LEU A 110 11.68 -33.51 5.26
C LEU A 110 12.60 -33.92 6.43
N GLU A 111 11.99 -34.36 7.54
CA GLU A 111 12.71 -34.74 8.76
C GLU A 111 13.83 -35.76 8.48
N GLY A 112 15.00 -35.53 9.09
CA GLY A 112 16.20 -36.33 8.87
C GLY A 112 17.02 -36.00 7.61
N SER A 113 16.55 -35.08 6.76
CA SER A 113 17.27 -34.64 5.55
C SER A 113 18.06 -33.34 5.76
N PRO A 114 19.23 -33.12 5.10
CA PRO A 114 19.91 -31.82 5.08
C PRO A 114 19.00 -30.67 4.62
N PHE A 115 17.99 -30.96 3.79
CA PHE A 115 16.95 -30.00 3.39
C PHE A 115 16.18 -29.42 4.56
N ALA A 116 15.98 -30.15 5.67
CA ALA A 116 15.30 -29.61 6.85
C ALA A 116 16.07 -28.44 7.49
N SER A 117 17.37 -28.32 7.23
CA SER A 117 18.20 -27.18 7.66
C SER A 117 18.07 -25.94 6.76
N ALA A 118 17.27 -25.98 5.68
CA ALA A 118 17.19 -24.89 4.71
C ALA A 118 16.68 -23.57 5.33
N VAL A 119 17.43 -22.48 5.12
CA VAL A 119 17.16 -21.14 5.67
C VAL A 119 16.76 -20.11 4.61
N GLU A 120 17.17 -20.31 3.35
CA GLU A 120 16.78 -19.49 2.21
C GLU A 120 16.51 -20.39 1.00
N VAL A 121 15.55 -20.00 0.17
CA VAL A 121 15.26 -20.59 -1.13
C VAL A 121 15.21 -19.47 -2.17
N GLN A 122 15.61 -19.78 -3.39
CA GLN A 122 15.38 -18.95 -4.56
C GLN A 122 15.08 -19.85 -5.75
N ALA A 123 14.03 -19.55 -6.50
CA ALA A 123 13.89 -20.07 -7.86
C ALA A 123 14.12 -18.96 -8.87
N ARG A 124 14.73 -19.27 -10.01
CA ARG A 124 14.72 -18.41 -11.21
C ARG A 124 14.62 -19.27 -12.45
N ARG A 125 14.08 -18.69 -13.53
CA ARG A 125 14.15 -19.27 -14.87
C ARG A 125 15.59 -19.64 -15.23
N LEU A 126 15.78 -20.83 -15.79
CA LEU A 126 17.06 -21.29 -16.30
C LEU A 126 17.29 -20.49 -17.58
N LYS A 127 18.33 -19.67 -17.56
CA LYS A 127 18.67 -18.79 -18.67
C LYS A 127 19.22 -19.62 -19.83
N ARG A 128 18.33 -20.15 -20.69
CA ARG A 128 18.69 -20.35 -22.09
C ARG A 128 19.08 -18.96 -22.62
N PRO A 129 20.31 -18.77 -23.13
CA PRO A 129 20.78 -17.48 -23.63
C PRO A 129 19.76 -16.80 -24.56
N THR A 130 19.03 -15.81 -24.05
CA THR A 130 18.27 -14.92 -24.93
C THR A 130 19.20 -13.82 -25.41
N ALA A 131 18.88 -13.23 -26.55
CA ALA A 131 19.63 -12.09 -27.07
C ALA A 131 19.77 -10.99 -26.00
N GLY A 132 20.97 -10.44 -25.91
CA GLY A 132 21.23 -9.21 -25.18
C GLY A 132 20.47 -8.03 -25.78
N GLY A 133 20.47 -6.92 -25.07
CA GLY A 133 19.66 -5.77 -25.43
C GLY A 133 19.78 -4.63 -24.43
N SER A 134 19.22 -3.49 -24.82
CA SER A 134 19.01 -2.35 -23.93
C SER A 134 17.59 -2.42 -23.36
N VAL A 135 17.45 -2.26 -22.04
CA VAL A 135 16.16 -2.16 -21.36
C VAL A 135 16.12 -0.87 -20.56
N LYS A 136 15.09 -0.07 -20.80
CA LYS A 136 14.76 1.12 -20.00
C LYS A 136 13.87 0.70 -18.84
N ALA A 137 14.24 1.04 -17.61
CA ALA A 137 13.37 0.89 -16.45
C ALA A 137 12.20 1.89 -16.56
N PRO A 138 11.03 1.60 -15.98
CA PRO A 138 10.00 2.62 -15.79
C PRO A 138 10.58 3.80 -15.00
N ALA A 139 10.10 5.01 -15.26
CA ALA A 139 10.52 6.19 -14.50
C ALA A 139 10.29 5.97 -13.00
N PHE A 140 11.25 6.37 -12.17
CA PHE A 140 11.19 6.17 -10.72
C PHE A 140 11.75 7.36 -9.96
N TYR A 141 11.36 7.49 -8.71
CA TYR A 141 11.92 8.49 -7.80
C TYR A 141 12.56 7.82 -6.58
N MET A 142 13.59 8.50 -6.08
CA MET A 142 14.14 8.30 -4.75
C MET A 142 13.62 9.43 -3.87
N ALA A 143 12.83 9.08 -2.86
CA ALA A 143 12.22 10.02 -1.93
C ALA A 143 12.87 9.90 -0.56
N PHE A 144 12.99 11.05 0.11
CA PHE A 144 13.89 11.22 1.22
C PHE A 144 13.22 11.98 2.37
N VAL A 145 13.50 11.53 3.60
CA VAL A 145 13.16 12.27 4.82
C VAL A 145 14.42 12.93 5.35
N CYS A 146 14.55 14.25 5.18
CA CYS A 146 15.58 15.05 5.83
C CYS A 146 15.09 15.50 7.22
N SER A 147 15.90 15.30 8.26
CA SER A 147 15.61 15.78 9.63
C SER A 147 15.53 17.30 9.72
N ARG A 148 16.28 18.00 8.86
CA ARG A 148 16.10 19.42 8.56
C ARG A 148 15.54 19.54 7.15
N LYS A 149 14.34 20.11 7.02
CA LYS A 149 13.74 20.40 5.70
C LYS A 149 14.73 21.22 4.85
N PRO A 150 15.12 20.76 3.64
CA PRO A 150 16.05 21.51 2.79
C PRO A 150 15.40 22.82 2.34
N SER A 151 16.11 23.94 2.47
CA SER A 151 15.58 25.26 2.10
C SER A 151 15.85 25.64 0.63
N VAL A 152 16.70 24.89 -0.05
CA VAL A 152 17.10 25.10 -1.46
C VAL A 152 17.17 23.73 -2.14
N ASN A 153 16.91 23.68 -3.45
CA ASN A 153 17.13 22.47 -4.24
C ASN A 153 18.64 22.11 -4.22
N PRO A 154 19.00 20.81 -4.29
CA PRO A 154 20.39 20.39 -4.48
C PRO A 154 21.05 21.13 -5.64
N SER A 155 22.23 21.69 -5.38
CA SER A 155 23.08 22.35 -6.38
C SER A 155 23.49 21.40 -7.50
N SER A 156 23.91 21.93 -8.66
CA SER A 156 24.37 21.09 -9.79
C SER A 156 25.50 20.14 -9.39
N GLN A 157 26.42 20.59 -8.53
CA GLN A 157 27.52 19.75 -8.01
C GLN A 157 27.02 18.66 -7.05
N GLU A 158 26.03 18.94 -6.20
CA GLU A 158 25.39 17.91 -5.38
C GLU A 158 24.64 16.89 -6.24
N LYS A 159 23.92 17.34 -7.28
CA LYS A 159 23.22 16.46 -8.22
C LYS A 159 24.18 15.55 -8.98
N GLU A 160 25.31 16.09 -9.47
CA GLU A 160 26.35 15.33 -10.17
C GLU A 160 26.98 14.26 -9.27
N ARG A 161 27.41 14.64 -8.05
CA ARG A 161 27.95 13.69 -7.06
C ARG A 161 26.93 12.64 -6.61
N PHE A 162 25.67 13.04 -6.41
CA PHE A 162 24.59 12.12 -6.09
C PHE A 162 24.33 11.13 -7.23
N LEU A 163 24.28 11.61 -8.47
CA LEU A 163 24.10 10.76 -9.66
C LEU A 163 25.25 9.76 -9.80
N GLN A 164 26.51 10.23 -9.70
CA GLN A 164 27.68 9.35 -9.77
C GLN A 164 27.62 8.25 -8.69
N LEU A 165 27.39 8.62 -7.43
CA LEU A 165 27.27 7.65 -6.32
C LEU A 165 26.13 6.64 -6.55
N THR A 166 24.99 7.13 -7.05
CA THR A 166 23.82 6.28 -7.35
C THR A 166 24.12 5.31 -8.48
N GLN A 167 24.81 5.76 -9.54
CA GLN A 167 25.16 4.94 -10.68
C GLN A 167 26.23 3.89 -10.31
N GLU A 168 27.24 4.24 -9.52
CA GLU A 168 28.25 3.31 -9.02
C GLU A 168 27.64 2.20 -8.15
N GLU A 169 26.76 2.56 -7.21
CA GLU A 169 26.05 1.59 -6.38
C GLU A 169 25.05 0.76 -7.20
N ALA A 170 24.35 1.36 -8.17
CA ALA A 170 23.42 0.64 -9.04
C ALA A 170 24.15 -0.40 -9.90
N ILE A 171 25.29 -0.03 -10.49
CA ILE A 171 26.19 -0.96 -11.18
C ILE A 171 26.64 -2.08 -10.24
N ARG A 172 27.00 -1.78 -8.98
CA ARG A 172 27.38 -2.79 -7.98
C ARG A 172 26.24 -3.76 -7.69
N GLN A 173 25.00 -3.29 -7.54
CA GLN A 173 23.84 -4.14 -7.25
C GLN A 173 23.39 -4.95 -8.48
N LEU A 174 23.38 -4.35 -9.67
CA LEU A 174 23.03 -5.04 -10.91
C LEU A 174 24.05 -6.14 -11.26
N ARG A 175 25.37 -5.88 -11.13
CA ARG A 175 26.40 -6.92 -11.27
C ARG A 175 26.21 -8.07 -10.28
N LYS A 176 25.86 -7.80 -9.02
CA LYS A 176 25.54 -8.86 -8.04
C LYS A 176 24.28 -9.67 -8.38
N GLN A 177 23.32 -9.08 -9.11
CA GLN A 177 22.04 -9.71 -9.41
C GLN A 177 22.03 -10.48 -10.73
N TYR A 178 22.75 -9.97 -11.74
CA TYR A 178 22.75 -10.44 -13.12
C TYR A 178 24.12 -10.98 -13.59
N ASP A 179 25.16 -10.88 -12.76
CA ASP A 179 26.50 -11.41 -13.00
C ASP A 179 27.06 -11.01 -14.39
N THR A 180 27.56 -11.96 -15.18
CA THR A 180 28.16 -11.70 -16.50
C THR A 180 27.17 -11.24 -17.57
N ASP A 181 25.86 -11.33 -17.33
CA ASP A 181 24.86 -10.85 -18.29
C ASP A 181 24.80 -9.32 -18.35
N PHE A 182 25.22 -8.59 -17.31
CA PHE A 182 25.11 -7.14 -17.23
C PHE A 182 26.38 -6.43 -17.72
N ASP A 183 26.23 -5.56 -18.72
CA ASP A 183 27.33 -4.80 -19.31
C ASP A 183 27.47 -3.41 -18.69
N GLU A 184 26.43 -2.59 -18.83
CA GLU A 184 26.44 -1.16 -18.48
C GLU A 184 25.08 -0.66 -17.98
N LEU A 185 25.12 0.43 -17.21
CA LEU A 185 23.95 1.20 -16.80
C LEU A 185 24.21 2.68 -17.10
N SER A 186 23.29 3.29 -17.84
CA SER A 186 23.12 4.74 -17.91
C SER A 186 22.00 5.15 -16.95
N LEU A 187 22.26 6.16 -16.13
CA LEU A 187 21.34 6.72 -15.16
C LEU A 187 21.33 8.25 -15.36
N SER A 188 20.17 8.89 -15.32
CA SER A 188 20.05 10.34 -15.42
C SER A 188 19.02 10.87 -14.42
N ILE A 189 19.28 12.06 -13.87
CA ILE A 189 18.32 12.78 -13.04
C ILE A 189 17.41 13.59 -13.98
N VAL A 190 16.11 13.29 -13.96
CA VAL A 190 15.08 14.04 -14.70
C VAL A 190 14.65 15.28 -13.92
N LYS A 191 14.34 15.09 -12.64
CA LYS A 191 13.68 16.10 -11.80
C LYS A 191 14.20 16.08 -10.38
N THR A 192 14.11 17.21 -9.68
CA THR A 192 14.42 17.31 -8.26
C THR A 192 13.44 18.28 -7.60
N GLU A 193 12.81 17.87 -6.50
CA GLU A 193 11.82 18.67 -5.78
C GLU A 193 12.07 18.62 -4.26
N ILE A 194 11.65 19.67 -3.55
CA ILE A 194 11.78 19.80 -2.08
C ILE A 194 10.45 20.21 -1.44
N ASN A 195 10.36 19.99 -0.12
CA ASN A 195 9.26 20.44 0.75
C ASN A 195 7.84 20.08 0.24
N GLU A 196 6.98 21.05 -0.04
CA GLU A 196 5.57 20.82 -0.40
C GLU A 196 5.41 20.27 -1.82
N SER A 197 6.34 20.60 -2.72
CA SER A 197 6.44 19.99 -4.05
C SER A 197 6.90 18.54 -3.94
N ALA A 198 7.89 18.28 -3.07
CA ALA A 198 8.32 16.92 -2.73
C ALA A 198 7.21 16.09 -2.10
N GLY A 199 6.44 16.60 -1.14
CA GLY A 199 5.52 15.83 -0.27
C GLY A 199 4.34 15.08 -0.92
N LYS A 200 4.40 14.83 -2.23
CA LYS A 200 3.49 13.97 -2.99
C LYS A 200 4.25 12.70 -3.42
N PRO A 201 3.73 11.48 -3.19
CA PRO A 201 2.39 11.19 -2.70
C PRO A 201 2.29 11.18 -1.16
N GLU A 202 3.42 11.12 -0.45
CA GLU A 202 3.47 10.99 1.01
C GLU A 202 4.09 12.25 1.65
N PRO A 203 3.37 13.00 2.53
CA PRO A 203 3.83 14.27 3.10
C PRO A 203 5.10 14.22 3.97
N GLN A 204 5.55 13.02 4.35
CA GLN A 204 6.71 12.81 5.21
C GLN A 204 8.05 13.02 4.47
N TYR A 205 8.07 12.82 3.15
CA TYR A 205 9.27 13.02 2.35
C TYR A 205 9.38 14.49 1.92
N ASN A 206 10.56 15.07 2.06
CA ASN A 206 10.80 16.50 1.86
C ASN A 206 11.94 16.81 0.86
N LEU A 207 12.47 15.77 0.21
CA LEU A 207 13.37 15.84 -0.94
C LEU A 207 13.07 14.63 -1.87
N PHE A 208 12.96 14.88 -3.18
CA PHE A 208 12.73 13.87 -4.22
C PHE A 208 13.74 14.06 -5.34
N VAL A 209 14.24 12.95 -5.88
CA VAL A 209 15.01 12.93 -7.12
C VAL A 209 14.42 11.88 -8.05
N GLN A 210 13.96 12.31 -9.22
CA GLN A 210 13.42 11.44 -10.26
C GLN A 210 14.53 11.02 -11.22
N PHE A 211 14.49 9.76 -11.62
CA PHE A 211 15.47 9.11 -12.46
C PHE A 211 14.86 8.45 -13.70
N GLU A 212 15.64 8.44 -14.78
CA GLU A 212 15.54 7.42 -15.81
C GLU A 212 16.78 6.52 -15.75
N ALA A 213 16.57 5.22 -15.97
CA ALA A 213 17.64 4.24 -16.05
C ALA A 213 17.50 3.39 -17.30
N THR A 214 18.59 3.23 -18.04
CA THR A 214 18.69 2.29 -19.17
C THR A 214 19.91 1.42 -18.95
N ALA A 215 19.71 0.11 -18.87
CA ALA A 215 20.78 -0.87 -18.71
C ALA A 215 20.94 -1.70 -19.99
N LYS A 216 22.18 -2.07 -20.32
CA LYS A 216 22.47 -3.04 -21.37
C LYS A 216 22.93 -4.37 -20.79
N PHE A 217 22.50 -5.42 -21.45
CA PHE A 217 22.83 -6.79 -21.10
C PHE A 217 23.38 -7.51 -22.33
N SER A 218 24.43 -8.30 -22.15
CA SER A 218 25.06 -9.08 -23.22
C SER A 218 24.17 -10.25 -23.64
N GLN A 219 23.43 -10.81 -22.68
CA GLN A 219 22.43 -11.86 -22.83
C GLN A 219 21.33 -11.69 -21.78
N ASN A 220 20.21 -12.40 -21.93
CA ASN A 220 19.25 -12.59 -20.83
C ASN A 220 18.67 -11.28 -20.26
N THR A 221 18.42 -10.31 -21.15
CA THR A 221 17.85 -8.99 -20.87
C THR A 221 16.59 -9.09 -19.99
N PRO A 222 16.56 -8.49 -18.79
CA PRO A 222 15.39 -8.52 -17.92
C PRO A 222 14.26 -7.63 -18.46
N SER A 223 13.05 -7.85 -17.97
CA SER A 223 11.95 -6.92 -18.17
C SER A 223 12.22 -5.56 -17.48
N PRO A 224 11.56 -4.46 -17.91
CA PRO A 224 11.66 -3.15 -17.25
C PRO A 224 11.38 -3.21 -15.74
N ASN A 225 10.41 -4.02 -15.32
CA ASN A 225 10.02 -4.18 -13.91
C ASN A 225 11.07 -4.97 -13.11
N GLU A 226 11.66 -6.02 -13.67
CA GLU A 226 12.76 -6.75 -13.02
C GLU A 226 14.00 -5.87 -12.87
N LEU A 227 14.34 -5.04 -13.88
CA LEU A 227 15.43 -4.06 -13.78
C LEU A 227 15.15 -3.07 -12.65
N PHE A 228 13.94 -2.52 -12.56
CA PHE A 228 13.53 -1.63 -11.47
C PHE A 228 13.60 -2.33 -10.09
N GLN A 229 13.19 -3.59 -9.98
CA GLN A 229 13.34 -4.37 -8.74
C GLN A 229 14.83 -4.58 -8.36
N GLY A 230 15.71 -4.75 -9.36
CA GLY A 230 17.16 -4.78 -9.15
C GLY A 230 17.70 -3.45 -8.63
N LEU A 231 17.28 -2.33 -9.21
CA LEU A 231 17.59 -0.97 -8.73
C LEU A 231 17.00 -0.73 -7.32
N GLY A 232 15.90 -1.36 -6.94
CA GLY A 232 15.35 -1.31 -5.57
C GLY A 232 16.35 -1.73 -4.48
N ARG A 233 17.35 -2.57 -4.81
CA ARG A 233 18.41 -3.02 -3.88
C ARG A 233 19.43 -1.93 -3.51
N LEU A 234 19.40 -0.78 -4.21
CA LEU A 234 20.08 0.45 -3.81
C LEU A 234 19.70 0.89 -2.38
N VAL A 235 18.45 0.65 -1.97
CA VAL A 235 17.91 1.15 -0.70
C VAL A 235 18.42 0.33 0.48
N ASN A 236 19.64 0.63 0.91
CA ASN A 236 20.32 0.04 2.05
C ASN A 236 21.05 1.10 2.90
N ALA A 237 21.45 0.73 4.12
CA ALA A 237 22.04 1.66 5.08
C ALA A 237 23.46 2.15 4.70
N GLU A 238 24.26 1.32 4.02
CA GLU A 238 25.59 1.68 3.52
C GLU A 238 25.48 2.79 2.46
N TYR A 239 24.58 2.60 1.48
CA TYR A 239 24.33 3.58 0.45
C TYR A 239 23.71 4.88 1.01
N LEU A 240 22.76 4.80 1.97
CA LEU A 240 22.22 5.99 2.64
C LEU A 240 23.31 6.83 3.32
N GLN A 241 24.29 6.19 3.98
CA GLN A 241 25.46 6.88 4.54
C GLN A 241 26.39 7.46 3.47
N GLY A 242 26.46 6.86 2.28
CA GLY A 242 27.11 7.43 1.12
C GLY A 242 26.42 8.72 0.67
N VAL A 243 25.09 8.70 0.51
CA VAL A 243 24.31 9.86 0.06
C VAL A 243 24.43 11.02 1.05
N GLN A 244 24.45 10.75 2.37
CA GLN A 244 24.73 11.76 3.40
C GLN A 244 26.07 12.51 3.23
N ARG A 245 27.05 11.96 2.51
CA ARG A 245 28.36 12.59 2.27
C ARG A 245 28.41 13.47 1.01
N VAL A 246 27.32 13.53 0.23
CA VAL A 246 27.28 14.27 -1.04
C VAL A 246 27.35 15.78 -0.84
N GLY A 247 26.57 16.32 0.11
CA GLY A 247 26.46 17.75 0.41
C GLY A 247 25.28 18.08 1.34
N ASP A 248 25.12 19.37 1.66
CA ASP A 248 24.21 19.87 2.70
C ASP A 248 22.75 19.43 2.53
N SER A 249 22.26 19.37 1.28
CA SER A 249 20.88 18.96 0.98
C SER A 249 20.60 17.50 1.38
N PHE A 250 21.64 16.67 1.36
CA PHE A 250 21.60 15.24 1.66
C PHE A 250 22.19 14.88 3.03
N MET A 251 22.94 15.79 3.68
CA MET A 251 23.61 15.52 4.96
C MET A 251 22.62 15.14 6.08
N THR A 252 21.39 15.67 6.04
CA THR A 252 20.41 15.51 7.13
C THR A 252 19.42 14.35 6.90
N LEU A 253 19.66 13.49 5.91
CA LEU A 253 18.83 12.33 5.60
C LEU A 253 18.69 11.36 6.78
N THR A 254 17.48 10.87 7.01
CA THR A 254 17.17 9.84 8.02
C THR A 254 16.49 8.61 7.43
N THR A 255 15.81 8.75 6.30
CA THR A 255 15.07 7.66 5.64
C THR A 255 15.03 7.92 4.13
N MET A 256 15.01 6.84 3.36
CA MET A 256 14.98 6.85 1.90
C MET A 256 14.10 5.70 1.41
N VAL A 257 13.33 5.96 0.36
CA VAL A 257 12.59 4.93 -0.39
C VAL A 257 12.81 5.11 -1.89
N LEU A 258 12.68 4.00 -2.63
CA LEU A 258 12.65 3.99 -4.09
C LEU A 258 11.27 3.50 -4.54
N ARG A 259 10.67 4.20 -5.50
CA ARG A 259 9.27 4.05 -5.91
C ARG A 259 9.11 4.39 -7.39
N LEU A 260 8.18 3.72 -8.06
CA LEU A 260 7.78 4.08 -9.43
C LEU A 260 7.18 5.49 -9.46
N CYS A 261 7.47 6.24 -10.51
CA CYS A 261 6.74 7.45 -10.86
C CYS A 261 5.37 7.04 -11.41
N ILE A 262 4.40 6.84 -10.51
CA ILE A 262 2.97 6.71 -10.86
C ILE A 262 2.36 8.10 -11.16
N PHE A 263 3.19 9.16 -11.11
CA PHE A 263 2.84 10.48 -11.61
C PHE A 263 2.81 10.44 -13.14
N THR A 264 1.60 10.43 -13.71
CA THR A 264 1.40 10.95 -15.05
C THR A 264 1.86 12.40 -15.08
N ASP A 265 2.52 12.80 -16.17
CA ASP A 265 2.93 14.18 -16.35
C ASP A 265 1.69 15.08 -16.26
N GLY A 266 1.62 15.86 -15.17
CA GLY A 266 0.80 17.05 -15.17
C GLY A 266 1.48 18.02 -16.14
N PRO A 267 0.75 18.65 -17.08
CA PRO A 267 1.32 19.79 -17.77
C PRO A 267 1.82 20.76 -16.70
N GLU A 268 3.04 21.27 -16.90
CA GLU A 268 3.59 22.33 -16.06
C GLU A 268 2.54 23.45 -15.94
N PRO A 269 2.54 24.23 -14.83
CA PRO A 269 1.81 25.48 -14.85
C PRO A 269 2.42 26.33 -15.97
N GLU A 270 1.75 26.34 -17.14
CA GLU A 270 1.83 27.44 -18.10
C GLU A 270 1.72 28.69 -17.23
N GLU A 271 2.82 29.45 -17.13
CA GLU A 271 2.78 30.75 -16.48
C GLU A 271 1.68 31.51 -17.20
N ASP A 272 0.62 31.89 -16.49
CA ASP A 272 -0.51 32.61 -17.08
C ASP A 272 0.09 33.85 -17.76
N GLU A 273 0.19 33.84 -19.09
CA GLU A 273 0.58 35.01 -19.86
C GLU A 273 -0.47 36.06 -19.54
N ALA A 274 -0.06 37.02 -18.70
CA ALA A 274 -0.86 38.18 -18.41
C ALA A 274 -0.95 39.00 -19.70
N GLU A 275 -1.98 38.72 -20.49
CA GLU A 275 -2.51 39.66 -21.45
C GLU A 275 -3.03 40.87 -20.66
N ASP A 276 -2.10 41.76 -20.30
CA ASP A 276 -2.35 43.13 -19.88
C ASP A 276 -2.88 43.93 -21.09
N GLY A 277 -4.06 43.53 -21.55
CA GLY A 277 -4.81 44.11 -22.65
C GLY A 277 -5.47 45.43 -22.25
N GLU A 278 -4.67 46.44 -21.86
CA GLU A 278 -5.14 47.82 -21.81
C GLU A 278 -5.41 48.36 -23.24
N GLY A 279 -6.53 47.93 -23.82
CA GLY A 279 -6.98 48.29 -25.17
C GLY A 279 -8.36 48.93 -25.15
N ALA A 280 -8.43 50.22 -24.81
CA ALA A 280 -9.71 50.93 -24.69
C ALA A 280 -10.35 51.26 -26.04
N GLY A 281 -11.68 51.06 -26.14
CA GLY A 281 -12.57 51.90 -26.96
C GLY A 281 -13.44 51.17 -28.00
N GLY A 282 -14.74 51.49 -27.98
CA GLY A 282 -15.68 51.13 -29.04
C GLY A 282 -16.98 50.54 -28.50
N GLY A 283 -17.99 51.38 -28.24
CA GLY A 283 -19.33 50.89 -27.92
C GLY A 283 -20.07 50.38 -29.15
N GLY A 284 -20.87 49.32 -28.97
CA GLY A 284 -21.78 48.77 -29.98
C GLY A 284 -22.72 47.79 -29.30
N ASP A 285 -24.01 48.12 -29.23
CA ASP A 285 -25.02 47.31 -28.55
C ASP A 285 -25.21 45.96 -29.27
N GLY A 286 -25.07 44.87 -28.53
CA GLY A 286 -25.13 43.51 -29.05
C GLY A 286 -24.25 42.56 -28.25
N GLU A 287 -24.58 42.33 -26.98
CA GLU A 287 -24.04 41.19 -26.23
C GLU A 287 -24.61 39.91 -26.86
N GLU A 288 -23.96 39.42 -27.93
CA GLU A 288 -24.19 38.06 -28.42
C GLU A 288 -23.82 37.10 -27.29
N GLU A 289 -24.80 36.35 -26.78
CA GLU A 289 -24.58 35.39 -25.70
C GLU A 289 -23.53 34.37 -26.17
N PRO A 290 -22.37 34.23 -25.49
CA PRO A 290 -21.29 33.39 -25.98
C PRO A 290 -21.74 31.93 -26.10
N ASP A 291 -21.47 31.33 -27.26
CA ASP A 291 -21.92 29.99 -27.62
C ASP A 291 -21.52 28.94 -26.57
N VAL A 292 -22.48 28.07 -26.23
CA VAL A 292 -22.28 27.01 -25.23
C VAL A 292 -21.97 25.69 -25.92
N VAL A 293 -20.75 25.20 -25.72
CA VAL A 293 -20.27 23.92 -26.22
C VAL A 293 -20.41 22.86 -25.13
N ASN A 294 -20.96 21.70 -25.51
CA ASN A 294 -21.02 20.52 -24.66
C ASN A 294 -19.86 19.58 -24.98
N VAL A 295 -19.08 19.22 -23.97
CA VAL A 295 -17.98 18.26 -24.05
C VAL A 295 -18.37 17.01 -23.26
N ARG A 296 -18.41 15.85 -23.92
CA ARG A 296 -18.75 14.57 -23.28
C ARG A 296 -17.47 13.86 -22.83
N LEU A 297 -17.44 13.37 -21.60
CA LEU A 297 -16.26 12.71 -21.01
C LEU A 297 -16.62 11.47 -20.22
N GLU A 298 -15.66 10.56 -20.11
CA GLU A 298 -15.77 9.34 -19.31
C GLU A 298 -14.61 9.20 -18.31
N PHE A 299 -14.94 8.91 -17.06
CA PHE A 299 -13.96 8.67 -15.99
C PHE A 299 -14.53 7.69 -14.96
N PHE A 300 -13.69 7.18 -14.06
CA PHE A 300 -14.12 6.36 -12.95
C PHE A 300 -13.65 6.90 -11.59
N VAL A 301 -14.40 6.54 -10.55
CA VAL A 301 -14.02 6.68 -9.14
C VAL A 301 -14.10 5.30 -8.49
N ALA A 302 -12.97 4.81 -7.96
CA ALA A 302 -12.91 3.53 -7.27
C ALA A 302 -12.68 3.71 -5.77
N LEU A 303 -13.34 2.90 -4.94
CA LEU A 303 -13.32 2.99 -3.49
C LEU A 303 -13.01 1.62 -2.85
N VAL A 304 -12.40 1.68 -1.67
CA VAL A 304 -12.37 0.56 -0.73
C VAL A 304 -13.35 0.92 0.38
N VAL A 305 -14.56 0.34 0.37
CA VAL A 305 -15.58 0.58 1.40
C VAL A 305 -15.55 -0.57 2.39
N ARG A 306 -15.22 -0.30 3.67
CA ARG A 306 -15.21 -1.36 4.70
C ARG A 306 -16.62 -1.88 4.90
N THR A 307 -16.73 -3.17 5.25
CA THR A 307 -17.98 -3.83 5.62
C THR A 307 -19.11 -3.76 4.57
N LEU A 308 -18.81 -3.32 3.35
CA LEU A 308 -19.71 -3.38 2.21
C LEU A 308 -19.78 -4.84 1.71
N SER A 309 -20.89 -5.51 2.03
CA SER A 309 -21.19 -6.89 1.62
C SER A 309 -22.23 -6.98 0.48
N THR A 310 -22.82 -5.86 0.11
CA THR A 310 -23.91 -5.72 -0.86
C THR A 310 -23.79 -4.36 -1.54
N MET A 311 -24.43 -4.21 -2.70
CA MET A 311 -24.56 -2.92 -3.35
C MET A 311 -25.20 -1.87 -2.42
N PRO A 312 -24.73 -0.60 -2.39
CA PRO A 312 -25.41 0.49 -1.70
C PRO A 312 -26.82 0.73 -2.25
N GLU A 313 -27.72 1.28 -1.43
CA GLU A 313 -29.08 1.60 -1.90
C GLU A 313 -29.07 2.75 -2.92
N GLU A 314 -30.10 2.84 -3.77
CA GLU A 314 -30.22 3.88 -4.80
C GLU A 314 -30.10 5.30 -4.21
N SER A 315 -30.73 5.55 -3.05
CA SER A 315 -30.63 6.82 -2.33
C SER A 315 -29.20 7.14 -1.83
N GLU A 316 -28.40 6.11 -1.56
CA GLU A 316 -27.00 6.27 -1.18
C GLU A 316 -26.13 6.56 -2.40
N LEU A 317 -26.40 5.91 -3.53
CA LEU A 317 -25.76 6.20 -4.82
C LEU A 317 -26.08 7.63 -5.27
N GLU A 318 -27.32 8.10 -5.14
CA GLU A 318 -27.69 9.50 -5.41
C GLU A 318 -26.95 10.51 -4.52
N MET A 319 -26.79 10.22 -3.22
CA MET A 319 -25.98 11.05 -2.33
C MET A 319 -24.51 11.09 -2.76
N PHE A 320 -23.98 9.96 -3.24
CA PHE A 320 -22.62 9.86 -3.76
C PHE A 320 -22.44 10.65 -5.06
N ASP A 321 -23.32 10.48 -6.03
CA ASP A 321 -23.31 11.22 -7.29
C ASP A 321 -23.45 12.73 -7.06
N GLY A 322 -24.33 13.13 -6.14
CA GLY A 322 -24.45 14.52 -5.70
C GLY A 322 -23.17 15.07 -5.05
N CYS A 323 -22.34 14.22 -4.44
CA CYS A 323 -21.00 14.57 -3.97
C CYS A 323 -20.00 14.71 -5.14
N ILE A 324 -19.99 13.74 -6.06
CA ILE A 324 -19.15 13.74 -7.27
C ILE A 324 -19.40 15.01 -8.09
N THR A 325 -20.65 15.33 -8.43
CA THR A 325 -21.03 16.54 -9.16
C THR A 325 -20.56 17.79 -8.42
N LYS A 326 -20.91 17.97 -7.14
CA LYS A 326 -20.49 19.15 -6.35
C LYS A 326 -18.97 19.31 -6.25
N PHE A 327 -18.23 18.19 -6.19
CA PHE A 327 -16.78 18.20 -6.14
C PHE A 327 -16.18 18.63 -7.48
N PHE A 328 -16.51 17.93 -8.57
CA PHE A 328 -15.92 18.21 -9.88
C PHE A 328 -16.40 19.55 -10.47
N THR A 329 -17.64 19.98 -10.26
CA THR A 329 -18.07 21.36 -10.59
C THR A 329 -17.15 22.39 -9.93
N ARG A 330 -16.74 22.19 -8.66
CA ARG A 330 -15.82 23.10 -7.96
C ARG A 330 -14.39 23.04 -8.53
N VAL A 331 -13.90 21.85 -8.85
CA VAL A 331 -12.56 21.66 -9.46
C VAL A 331 -12.50 22.32 -10.83
N LEU A 332 -13.47 22.03 -11.71
CA LEU A 332 -13.55 22.56 -13.07
C LEU A 332 -13.79 24.08 -13.07
N LYS A 333 -14.69 24.61 -12.24
CA LYS A 333 -14.90 26.07 -12.10
C LYS A 333 -13.66 26.81 -11.58
N ARG A 334 -12.79 26.13 -10.81
CA ARG A 334 -11.50 26.70 -10.38
C ARG A 334 -10.43 26.63 -11.48
N ALA A 335 -10.41 25.54 -12.25
CA ALA A 335 -9.41 25.30 -13.30
C ALA A 335 -9.71 26.07 -14.61
N PHE A 336 -10.98 26.31 -14.91
CA PHE A 336 -11.47 26.95 -16.14
C PHE A 336 -12.39 28.13 -15.78
N ARG A 337 -11.83 29.10 -15.03
CA ARG A 337 -12.56 30.28 -14.56
C ARG A 337 -13.16 31.05 -15.75
N GLY A 338 -14.38 31.54 -15.59
CA GLY A 338 -15.10 32.27 -16.63
C GLY A 338 -15.58 31.42 -17.83
N ARG A 339 -15.03 30.21 -18.05
CA ARG A 339 -15.38 29.34 -19.19
C ARG A 339 -16.26 28.16 -18.83
N PHE A 340 -16.12 27.57 -17.64
CA PHE A 340 -16.91 26.40 -17.23
C PHE A 340 -18.27 26.78 -16.61
N LEU A 341 -19.34 26.18 -17.13
CA LEU A 341 -20.72 26.46 -16.76
C LEU A 341 -21.32 25.39 -15.84
N GLY A 342 -21.20 24.11 -16.21
CA GLY A 342 -21.90 23.03 -15.54
C GLY A 342 -21.35 21.63 -15.86
N LEU A 343 -21.67 20.69 -14.97
CA LEU A 343 -21.42 19.25 -15.14
C LEU A 343 -22.75 18.53 -14.89
N GLU A 344 -23.15 17.71 -15.85
CA GLU A 344 -24.30 16.82 -15.78
C GLU A 344 -23.80 15.37 -15.91
N ILE A 345 -24.29 14.47 -15.05
CA ILE A 345 -24.03 13.04 -15.18
C ILE A 345 -25.09 12.47 -16.13
N VAL A 346 -24.63 11.91 -17.25
CA VAL A 346 -25.48 11.35 -18.32
C VAL A 346 -25.77 9.89 -18.06
N ASP A 347 -24.74 9.14 -17.66
CA ASP A 347 -24.83 7.72 -17.36
C ASP A 347 -23.88 7.36 -16.21
N LYS A 348 -24.23 6.30 -15.48
CA LYS A 348 -23.47 5.77 -14.35
C LYS A 348 -23.60 4.26 -14.29
N ASP A 349 -22.47 3.56 -14.32
CA ASP A 349 -22.39 2.12 -14.08
C ASP A 349 -21.61 1.87 -12.77
N PRO A 350 -22.31 1.71 -11.63
CA PRO A 350 -21.68 1.37 -10.38
C PRO A 350 -21.54 -0.15 -10.25
N GLU A 351 -20.30 -0.60 -10.06
CA GLU A 351 -19.86 -1.99 -10.10
C GLU A 351 -19.29 -2.41 -8.73
N PHE A 352 -19.82 -3.49 -8.16
CA PHE A 352 -19.36 -4.07 -6.89
C PHE A 352 -18.42 -5.27 -7.11
N GLU A 353 -17.47 -5.47 -6.19
CA GLU A 353 -16.52 -6.61 -6.14
C GLU A 353 -15.63 -6.87 -7.37
N LYS A 354 -15.66 -6.03 -8.42
CA LYS A 354 -14.86 -6.24 -9.64
C LYS A 354 -13.33 -6.15 -9.46
N GLY A 355 -12.83 -5.69 -8.30
CA GLY A 355 -11.39 -5.69 -8.01
C GLY A 355 -10.58 -4.78 -8.93
N CYS A 356 -11.18 -3.70 -9.44
CA CYS A 356 -10.57 -2.76 -10.37
C CYS A 356 -10.47 -1.35 -9.73
N PRO A 357 -9.36 -0.62 -9.91
CA PRO A 357 -8.16 -0.97 -10.68
C PRO A 357 -7.21 -1.96 -9.99
N LEU A 358 -7.43 -2.29 -8.71
CA LEU A 358 -6.65 -3.29 -7.97
C LEU A 358 -7.59 -4.16 -7.11
N PRO A 359 -7.27 -5.44 -6.82
CA PRO A 359 -8.19 -6.39 -6.18
C PRO A 359 -8.80 -5.98 -4.83
N ARG A 360 -8.25 -4.94 -4.17
CA ARG A 360 -8.79 -4.38 -2.91
C ARG A 360 -9.94 -3.41 -3.10
N PHE A 361 -10.09 -2.80 -4.28
CA PHE A 361 -11.19 -1.89 -4.60
C PHE A 361 -12.46 -2.70 -4.83
N ASN A 362 -13.37 -2.67 -3.86
CA ASN A 362 -14.62 -3.41 -3.86
C ASN A 362 -15.82 -2.61 -4.41
N MET A 363 -15.61 -1.33 -4.77
CA MET A 363 -16.61 -0.50 -5.41
C MET A 363 -15.95 0.35 -6.51
N LEU A 364 -16.53 0.37 -7.71
CA LEU A 364 -16.07 1.13 -8.86
C LEU A 364 -17.27 1.85 -9.48
N HIS A 365 -17.23 3.17 -9.62
CA HIS A 365 -18.26 3.94 -10.31
C HIS A 365 -17.69 4.46 -11.62
N GLN A 366 -18.24 4.02 -12.75
CA GLN A 366 -17.96 4.61 -14.05
C GLN A 366 -18.97 5.73 -14.32
N TYR A 367 -18.49 6.88 -14.80
CA TYR A 367 -19.28 8.08 -15.06
C TYR A 367 -19.13 8.51 -16.51
N GLN A 368 -20.25 8.65 -17.21
CA GLN A 368 -20.33 9.47 -18.42
C GLN A 368 -20.91 10.83 -18.03
N VAL A 369 -20.22 11.92 -18.38
CA VAL A 369 -20.65 13.29 -18.06
C VAL A 369 -20.70 14.18 -19.30
N ASN A 370 -21.67 15.10 -19.32
CA ASN A 370 -21.68 16.25 -20.21
C ASN A 370 -21.18 17.47 -19.43
N LEU A 371 -20.22 18.19 -20.00
CA LEU A 371 -19.65 19.40 -19.44
C LEU A 371 -19.94 20.59 -20.34
N GLN A 372 -20.48 21.66 -19.77
CA GLN A 372 -20.81 22.87 -20.51
C GLN A 372 -19.69 23.91 -20.35
N PHE A 373 -19.22 24.42 -21.48
CA PHE A 373 -18.24 25.51 -21.56
C PHE A 373 -18.68 26.58 -22.55
N TYR A 374 -18.24 27.82 -22.37
CA TYR A 374 -18.25 28.80 -23.46
C TYR A 374 -17.20 28.46 -24.51
N ASP A 375 -17.51 28.75 -25.78
CA ASP A 375 -16.58 28.58 -26.91
C ASP A 375 -15.38 29.56 -26.82
N PRO A 376 -14.14 29.12 -27.16
CA PRO A 376 -13.73 27.75 -27.41
C PRO A 376 -13.76 26.89 -26.13
N ALA A 377 -14.29 25.68 -26.22
CA ALA A 377 -14.17 24.72 -25.11
C ALA A 377 -12.70 24.27 -24.92
N PRO A 378 -12.24 23.99 -23.69
CA PRO A 378 -10.95 23.32 -23.48
C PRO A 378 -11.00 21.90 -24.04
N GLY A 379 -9.91 21.42 -24.64
CA GLY A 379 -9.86 20.05 -25.18
C GLY A 379 -10.09 18.98 -24.11
N GLU A 380 -10.80 17.90 -24.49
CA GLU A 380 -11.20 16.79 -23.62
C GLU A 380 -10.09 16.29 -22.70
N PHE A 381 -8.88 16.08 -23.24
CA PHE A 381 -7.72 15.62 -22.48
C PHE A 381 -7.31 16.62 -21.37
N LYS A 382 -7.33 17.93 -21.64
CA LYS A 382 -7.00 18.97 -20.64
C LYS A 382 -8.04 18.97 -19.52
N ILE A 383 -9.30 18.68 -19.82
CA ILE A 383 -10.38 18.58 -18.82
C ILE A 383 -10.27 17.28 -18.00
N LEU A 384 -10.12 16.13 -18.67
CA LEU A 384 -9.97 14.82 -18.04
C LEU A 384 -8.72 14.76 -17.15
N SER A 385 -7.62 15.41 -17.56
CA SER A 385 -6.43 15.63 -16.72
C SER A 385 -6.80 16.34 -15.42
N LYS A 386 -7.58 17.44 -15.43
CA LYS A 386 -7.99 18.13 -14.19
C LYS A 386 -8.93 17.30 -13.30
N ILE A 387 -9.72 16.39 -13.88
CA ILE A 387 -10.56 15.44 -13.13
C ILE A 387 -9.66 14.38 -12.45
N THR A 388 -8.88 13.65 -13.26
CA THR A 388 -8.11 12.47 -12.84
C THR A 388 -6.85 12.80 -12.02
N GLN A 389 -6.16 13.90 -12.32
CA GLN A 389 -5.04 14.43 -11.52
C GLN A 389 -5.51 15.32 -10.35
N GLY A 390 -6.83 15.42 -10.13
CA GLY A 390 -7.40 16.10 -8.97
C GLY A 390 -6.96 15.47 -7.65
N ASN A 391 -6.85 16.28 -6.59
CA ASN A 391 -6.48 15.73 -5.29
C ASN A 391 -7.61 14.85 -4.74
N VAL A 392 -7.35 13.53 -4.68
CA VAL A 392 -8.29 12.50 -4.21
C VAL A 392 -8.63 12.70 -2.72
N GLY A 393 -7.72 13.25 -1.91
CA GLY A 393 -7.94 13.45 -0.47
C GLY A 393 -9.19 14.29 -0.15
N PRO A 394 -9.30 15.53 -0.66
CA PRO A 394 -10.51 16.35 -0.53
C PRO A 394 -11.80 15.74 -1.09
N LEU A 395 -11.73 14.86 -2.09
CA LEU A 395 -12.89 14.10 -2.58
C LEU A 395 -13.30 13.04 -1.55
N PHE A 396 -12.33 12.25 -1.09
CA PHE A 396 -12.51 11.22 -0.08
C PHE A 396 -13.03 11.79 1.25
N ASP A 397 -12.55 12.97 1.66
CA ASP A 397 -13.06 13.72 2.81
C ASP A 397 -14.49 14.23 2.62
N ALA A 398 -14.94 14.46 1.38
CA ALA A 398 -16.32 14.84 1.08
C ALA A 398 -17.24 13.60 1.11
N ILE A 399 -16.80 12.48 0.51
CA ILE A 399 -17.49 11.18 0.56
C ILE A 399 -17.71 10.73 2.02
N LYS A 400 -16.69 10.84 2.86
CA LYS A 400 -16.77 10.54 4.30
C LYS A 400 -17.70 11.44 5.11
N LYS A 401 -18.12 12.59 4.57
CA LYS A 401 -19.07 13.52 5.22
C LYS A 401 -20.51 13.33 4.77
N LEU A 402 -20.78 12.37 3.88
CA LEU A 402 -22.13 11.98 3.52
C LEU A 402 -22.89 11.42 4.74
N GLU A 403 -24.21 11.50 4.67
CA GLU A 403 -25.08 11.09 5.78
C GLU A 403 -25.31 9.58 5.84
N SER A 404 -24.98 8.85 4.76
CA SER A 404 -24.93 7.38 4.71
C SER A 404 -23.75 6.81 5.49
N ASP A 405 -24.01 5.76 6.25
CA ASP A 405 -22.99 5.02 7.00
C ASP A 405 -22.10 4.15 6.10
N VAL A 406 -22.57 3.78 4.89
CA VAL A 406 -21.76 3.09 3.87
C VAL A 406 -20.59 3.97 3.43
N TRP A 407 -20.84 5.20 2.99
CA TRP A 407 -19.77 6.07 2.48
C TRP A 407 -18.78 6.51 3.57
N ARG A 408 -19.22 6.61 4.83
CA ARG A 408 -18.35 6.87 5.99
C ARG A 408 -17.34 5.75 6.23
N GLN A 409 -17.66 4.52 5.83
CA GLN A 409 -16.79 3.35 5.98
C GLN A 409 -15.71 3.26 4.89
N SER A 410 -15.68 4.20 3.94
CA SER A 410 -14.62 4.32 2.93
C SER A 410 -13.21 4.42 3.58
N ALA A 411 -12.30 3.55 3.14
CA ALA A 411 -10.93 3.43 3.64
C ALA A 411 -9.87 3.97 2.67
N GLU A 412 -10.15 3.91 1.36
CA GLU A 412 -9.29 4.39 0.28
C GLU A 412 -10.17 4.83 -0.90
N ALA A 413 -9.66 5.74 -1.72
CA ALA A 413 -10.27 6.17 -2.98
C ALA A 413 -9.19 6.35 -4.05
N THR A 414 -9.56 6.21 -5.33
CA THR A 414 -8.75 6.59 -6.48
C THR A 414 -9.65 6.97 -7.66
N MET A 415 -9.08 7.57 -8.70
CA MET A 415 -9.78 8.07 -9.88
C MET A 415 -8.98 7.73 -11.15
N GLY A 416 -9.65 7.59 -12.29
CA GLY A 416 -8.96 7.34 -13.56
C GLY A 416 -9.87 7.50 -14.78
N ARG A 417 -9.34 7.22 -15.97
CA ARG A 417 -10.08 7.24 -17.23
C ARG A 417 -10.86 5.94 -17.40
N ALA A 418 -12.12 5.99 -17.85
CA ALA A 418 -12.87 4.79 -18.21
C ALA A 418 -12.23 4.10 -19.43
N VAL A 419 -12.18 2.77 -19.43
CA VAL A 419 -11.58 1.97 -20.51
C VAL A 419 -12.50 0.78 -20.78
N GLU A 420 -12.88 0.55 -22.05
CA GLU A 420 -13.82 -0.52 -22.46
C GLU A 420 -13.35 -1.96 -22.16
N LYS A 421 -12.14 -2.14 -21.62
CA LYS A 421 -11.57 -3.43 -21.25
C LYS A 421 -11.01 -3.36 -19.83
N PRO A 422 -11.16 -4.41 -19.02
CA PRO A 422 -10.54 -4.45 -17.69
C PRO A 422 -9.03 -4.18 -17.84
N PRO A 423 -8.46 -3.25 -17.05
CA PRO A 423 -7.11 -2.80 -17.28
C PRO A 423 -6.12 -3.95 -17.06
N THR A 424 -5.46 -4.38 -18.13
CA THR A 424 -4.13 -4.96 -18.00
C THR A 424 -3.16 -3.86 -17.56
N ASP A 425 -2.05 -4.22 -16.90
CA ASP A 425 -1.08 -3.25 -16.32
C ASP A 425 -0.53 -2.21 -17.32
N VAL A 426 -0.71 -2.44 -18.62
CA VAL A 426 -0.39 -1.54 -19.73
C VAL A 426 -1.19 -0.22 -19.69
N ALA A 427 -2.36 -0.18 -19.05
CA ALA A 427 -3.20 1.02 -18.99
C ALA A 427 -2.63 2.16 -18.11
N PHE A 428 -1.54 1.93 -17.37
CA PHE A 428 -0.90 2.94 -16.51
C PHE A 428 0.23 3.75 -17.17
N GLY A 429 0.46 3.58 -18.48
CA GLY A 429 1.40 4.40 -19.24
C GLY A 429 1.75 3.78 -20.59
N GLY A 430 1.19 4.31 -21.67
CA GLY A 430 1.34 3.74 -23.01
C GLY A 430 2.74 3.91 -23.61
N SER A 431 3.20 2.89 -24.34
CA SER A 431 4.27 3.04 -25.33
C SER A 431 3.72 3.69 -26.60
N ILE A 432 4.41 4.71 -27.11
CA ILE A 432 4.17 5.22 -28.46
C ILE A 432 4.61 4.14 -29.47
N PHE A 433 3.72 3.74 -30.37
CA PHE A 433 4.09 3.08 -31.62
C PHE A 433 3.47 3.84 -32.79
N GLU A 434 4.31 4.17 -33.76
CA GLU A 434 3.96 4.94 -34.95
C GLU A 434 3.01 4.17 -35.89
N GLU A 435 2.32 4.92 -36.74
CA GLU A 435 1.30 4.44 -37.65
C GLU A 435 1.78 3.28 -38.54
N LYS A 436 0.94 2.24 -38.65
CA LYS A 436 0.95 1.35 -39.81
C LYS A 436 -0.39 1.40 -40.53
N LYS A 437 -0.40 2.27 -41.55
CA LYS A 437 -1.22 2.34 -42.75
C LYS A 437 -2.34 1.29 -42.88
N GLU A 438 -3.54 1.81 -43.11
CA GLU A 438 -4.75 1.08 -43.46
C GLU A 438 -4.54 0.07 -44.61
N VAL A 439 -5.20 -1.08 -44.47
CA VAL A 439 -5.61 -1.93 -45.60
C VAL A 439 -7.07 -2.28 -45.36
N GLU A 440 -7.94 -1.82 -46.26
CA GLU A 440 -9.38 -2.06 -46.22
C GLU A 440 -9.71 -3.57 -46.31
N PRO A 441 -10.60 -4.11 -45.46
CA PRO A 441 -11.30 -5.36 -45.74
C PRO A 441 -12.59 -5.10 -46.53
N VAL A 442 -12.73 -5.80 -47.66
CA VAL A 442 -13.88 -5.74 -48.57
C VAL A 442 -15.17 -6.25 -47.90
N VAL A 443 -16.28 -5.58 -48.22
CA VAL A 443 -17.66 -5.92 -47.80
C VAL A 443 -18.19 -7.13 -48.56
N GLU A 444 -18.79 -8.11 -47.87
CA GLU A 444 -19.90 -8.94 -48.38
C GLU A 444 -20.87 -9.35 -47.23
N PRO A 445 -22.15 -9.69 -47.50
CA PRO A 445 -23.25 -9.33 -46.59
C PRO A 445 -23.92 -10.48 -45.80
N GLU A 446 -24.80 -10.07 -44.87
CA GLU A 446 -25.73 -10.91 -44.07
C GLU A 446 -26.66 -11.82 -44.89
N PRO A 447 -27.13 -12.91 -44.25
CA PRO A 447 -28.48 -13.41 -44.47
C PRO A 447 -29.35 -13.50 -43.19
N GLU A 448 -30.65 -13.23 -43.40
CA GLU A 448 -31.75 -13.00 -42.45
C GLU A 448 -32.16 -14.14 -41.46
N PRO A 449 -32.95 -13.81 -40.41
CA PRO A 449 -33.21 -14.70 -39.27
C PRO A 449 -34.32 -15.75 -39.49
N LYS A 450 -34.34 -16.80 -38.66
CA LYS A 450 -35.41 -17.83 -38.65
C LYS A 450 -36.09 -18.01 -37.29
N ALA A 451 -37.41 -18.08 -37.40
CA ALA A 451 -38.44 -18.15 -36.37
C ALA A 451 -38.28 -19.22 -35.26
N ALA A 452 -38.86 -18.92 -34.10
CA ALA A 452 -39.07 -19.83 -32.97
C ALA A 452 -40.51 -20.39 -32.93
N PRO A 453 -40.74 -21.58 -32.34
CA PRO A 453 -42.07 -22.08 -31.96
C PRO A 453 -42.34 -22.13 -30.42
N PRO A 454 -43.61 -22.09 -29.97
CA PRO A 454 -44.07 -22.18 -28.55
C PRO A 454 -44.44 -23.64 -28.18
N PRO A 455 -45.23 -24.02 -27.13
CA PRO A 455 -45.94 -23.31 -26.03
C PRO A 455 -45.56 -23.92 -24.62
N PRO A 456 -46.35 -23.96 -23.50
CA PRO A 456 -47.70 -23.44 -23.16
C PRO A 456 -47.82 -22.72 -21.79
N LYS A 457 -49.05 -22.67 -21.23
CA LYS A 457 -49.49 -22.04 -19.95
C LYS A 457 -49.71 -23.05 -18.81
N LYS A 458 -49.62 -22.61 -17.54
CA LYS A 458 -50.78 -22.60 -16.58
C LYS A 458 -50.49 -21.93 -15.22
N GLU A 459 -51.49 -21.22 -14.74
CA GLU A 459 -51.68 -20.64 -13.40
C GLU A 459 -52.66 -21.54 -12.60
N PRO A 460 -52.78 -21.44 -11.25
CA PRO A 460 -53.76 -20.50 -10.68
C PRO A 460 -53.48 -19.90 -9.26
N GLU A 461 -53.73 -18.60 -9.13
CA GLU A 461 -54.49 -17.84 -8.10
C GLU A 461 -54.80 -18.33 -6.64
N ILE A 462 -54.65 -17.36 -5.70
CA ILE A 462 -55.57 -16.97 -4.58
C ILE A 462 -55.57 -17.83 -3.27
N PRO A 463 -55.82 -17.29 -2.02
CA PRO A 463 -56.36 -15.97 -1.62
C PRO A 463 -55.56 -15.12 -0.58
N GLU A 464 -56.04 -13.88 -0.37
CA GLU A 464 -55.62 -12.90 0.66
C GLU A 464 -56.34 -13.03 2.05
N LYS A 465 -55.94 -12.14 2.99
CA LYS A 465 -56.69 -11.52 4.15
C LYS A 465 -56.72 -12.25 5.51
N PRO A 466 -56.99 -11.55 6.65
CA PRO A 466 -57.08 -10.08 6.90
C PRO A 466 -56.33 -9.53 8.15
N VAL A 467 -56.50 -8.22 8.36
CA VAL A 467 -55.96 -7.31 9.42
C VAL A 467 -56.62 -7.44 10.81
N GLU A 468 -55.84 -7.30 11.89
CA GLU A 468 -56.30 -6.82 13.24
C GLU A 468 -55.09 -6.24 14.02
N LYS A 469 -54.91 -4.93 14.33
CA LYS A 469 -55.63 -3.89 15.12
C LYS A 469 -55.42 -3.88 16.66
N THR A 470 -54.56 -2.92 17.10
CA THR A 470 -54.60 -2.16 18.39
C THR A 470 -54.27 -2.90 19.72
N PRO A 471 -53.97 -2.21 20.87
CA PRO A 471 -54.02 -0.76 21.13
C PRO A 471 -52.81 -0.06 21.80
N VAL A 472 -52.85 1.26 21.64
CA VAL A 472 -52.18 2.34 22.40
C VAL A 472 -52.13 2.16 23.93
N ARG A 473 -51.04 2.61 24.57
CA ARG A 473 -51.07 3.10 25.97
C ARG A 473 -50.24 4.38 26.15
N LYS A 474 -50.80 5.37 26.87
CA LYS A 474 -50.25 6.73 27.08
C LYS A 474 -49.52 6.89 28.43
N SER A 475 -48.79 8.01 28.54
CA SER A 475 -48.52 8.82 29.76
C SER A 475 -47.34 8.40 30.66
N PRO A 476 -46.78 9.33 31.48
CA PRO A 476 -46.47 10.73 31.18
C PRO A 476 -45.10 11.22 31.74
N SER A 477 -44.65 12.41 31.31
CA SER A 477 -43.51 13.15 31.92
C SER A 477 -43.88 13.72 33.31
N PRO A 478 -42.89 14.05 34.18
CA PRO A 478 -42.61 15.48 34.40
C PRO A 478 -41.13 15.86 34.68
N PRO A 479 -40.73 17.15 34.53
CA PRO A 479 -39.34 17.61 34.58
C PRO A 479 -38.87 18.11 35.96
N LYS A 480 -37.56 18.04 36.26
CA LYS A 480 -36.94 18.72 37.42
C LYS A 480 -35.59 19.41 37.14
N LYS A 481 -35.68 20.74 37.06
CA LYS A 481 -34.80 21.79 37.64
C LYS A 481 -33.26 21.65 37.60
N LYS A 482 -32.64 22.65 36.95
CA LYS A 482 -31.24 23.10 37.19
C LYS A 482 -30.99 23.51 38.65
N PRO A 483 -29.75 23.34 39.15
CA PRO A 483 -29.18 24.19 40.19
C PRO A 483 -28.08 25.12 39.65
N THR A 484 -28.18 26.41 39.95
CA THR A 484 -27.15 27.44 39.70
C THR A 484 -26.12 27.48 40.83
N PRO A 485 -24.81 27.60 40.55
CA PRO A 485 -23.82 28.01 41.54
C PRO A 485 -23.88 29.53 41.83
N PRO A 486 -23.59 29.98 43.06
CA PRO A 486 -23.80 31.36 43.48
C PRO A 486 -22.66 32.34 43.13
N LYS A 487 -23.03 33.62 42.93
CA LYS A 487 -22.10 34.75 42.82
C LYS A 487 -21.27 34.92 44.11
N LYS A 488 -19.93 34.91 44.00
CA LYS A 488 -19.06 35.41 45.08
C LYS A 488 -18.96 36.94 45.02
N LYS A 489 -19.16 37.61 46.17
CA LYS A 489 -18.87 39.03 46.36
C LYS A 489 -17.35 39.27 46.51
N PRO A 490 -16.84 40.48 46.19
CA PRO A 490 -15.44 40.82 46.35
C PRO A 490 -15.06 41.05 47.83
N THR A 491 -13.85 40.65 48.21
CA THR A 491 -13.21 40.98 49.51
C THR A 491 -12.17 42.10 49.35
N PRO A 492 -11.93 42.92 50.39
CA PRO A 492 -11.20 44.18 50.28
C PRO A 492 -9.66 44.03 50.22
N PRO A 493 -8.94 45.07 49.76
CA PRO A 493 -7.49 45.00 49.56
C PRO A 493 -6.72 44.89 50.89
N LYS A 494 -5.88 43.86 51.01
CA LYS A 494 -4.93 43.73 52.13
C LYS A 494 -3.63 44.47 51.85
N LYS A 495 -3.11 45.11 52.91
CA LYS A 495 -1.91 45.96 52.92
C LYS A 495 -0.65 45.20 52.45
N LYS A 496 0.26 45.92 51.80
CA LYS A 496 1.64 45.46 51.54
C LYS A 496 2.32 45.13 52.87
N ALA A 497 2.66 43.86 53.08
CA ALA A 497 3.56 43.42 54.14
C ALA A 497 4.98 43.23 53.57
N VAL A 498 5.98 43.49 54.40
CA VAL A 498 7.40 43.48 54.00
C VAL A 498 7.83 42.09 53.54
N VAL A 499 8.55 42.02 52.42
CA VAL A 499 9.13 40.79 51.87
C VAL A 499 10.19 40.24 52.82
N PRO A 500 10.01 39.06 53.44
CA PRO A 500 11.12 38.34 54.03
C PRO A 500 12.03 37.85 52.91
N LYS A 501 13.36 37.97 53.06
CA LYS A 501 14.29 37.30 52.14
C LYS A 501 13.93 35.81 52.11
N ALA A 502 13.62 35.30 50.94
CA ALA A 502 13.32 33.89 50.77
C ALA A 502 14.51 33.06 51.27
N PRO A 503 14.28 31.98 52.03
CA PRO A 503 15.36 31.03 52.31
C PRO A 503 15.92 30.51 50.97
N PRO A 504 17.22 30.17 50.89
CA PRO A 504 17.79 29.62 49.66
C PRO A 504 16.94 28.43 49.19
N PRO A 505 16.66 28.31 47.87
CA PRO A 505 15.83 27.23 47.37
C PRO A 505 16.43 25.91 47.84
N LYS A 506 15.61 25.09 48.51
CA LYS A 506 16.02 23.73 48.88
C LYS A 506 16.53 23.03 47.62
N PRO A 507 17.63 22.26 47.69
CA PRO A 507 18.10 21.51 46.53
C PRO A 507 16.93 20.68 46.01
N VAL A 508 16.54 20.95 44.75
CA VAL A 508 15.40 20.30 44.12
C VAL A 508 15.82 18.85 43.93
N GLY A 509 15.15 17.94 44.64
CA GLY A 509 15.43 16.52 44.50
C GLY A 509 15.07 16.01 43.11
N PRO A 510 15.44 14.76 42.77
CA PRO A 510 15.06 14.15 41.51
C PRO A 510 13.55 14.23 41.30
N GLN A 511 13.12 14.65 40.11
CA GLN A 511 11.71 14.79 39.77
C GLN A 511 11.24 13.53 39.03
N ILE A 512 9.97 13.15 39.24
CA ILE A 512 9.33 12.07 38.49
C ILE A 512 8.50 12.72 37.37
N VAL A 513 8.86 12.42 36.12
CA VAL A 513 8.19 12.95 34.91
C VAL A 513 7.51 11.80 34.19
N SER A 514 6.19 11.88 34.00
CA SER A 514 5.42 10.93 33.18
C SER A 514 5.36 11.37 31.72
N VAL A 515 5.59 10.42 30.82
CA VAL A 515 5.55 10.56 29.36
C VAL A 515 4.54 9.55 28.83
N ARG A 516 3.52 10.03 28.12
CA ARG A 516 2.44 9.18 27.57
C ARG A 516 2.49 9.12 26.05
N SER A 517 2.31 7.93 25.49
CA SER A 517 2.22 7.68 24.06
C SER A 517 0.99 6.84 23.73
N TYR A 518 0.38 7.16 22.60
CA TYR A 518 -0.69 6.39 21.97
C TYR A 518 -0.33 6.01 20.53
N ASP A 519 0.94 6.19 20.17
CA ASP A 519 1.42 6.12 18.79
C ASP A 519 1.97 4.74 18.47
N ILE A 520 1.62 3.69 19.23
CA ILE A 520 2.13 2.34 19.03
C ILE A 520 0.95 1.39 18.88
N PHE A 521 0.95 0.63 17.79
CA PHE A 521 0.09 -0.52 17.63
C PHE A 521 0.91 -1.79 17.48
N SER A 522 0.32 -2.91 17.87
CA SER A 522 0.83 -4.25 17.56
C SER A 522 -0.22 -5.06 16.82
N ALA A 523 0.23 -5.83 15.84
CA ALA A 523 -0.60 -6.76 15.06
C ALA A 523 -0.07 -8.18 15.22
N TYR A 524 -0.97 -9.15 15.37
CA TYR A 524 -0.67 -10.55 15.66
C TYR A 524 -1.37 -11.44 14.63
N GLN A 525 -0.69 -12.51 14.21
CA GLN A 525 -1.31 -13.60 13.46
C GLN A 525 -1.45 -14.82 14.34
N VAL A 526 -2.63 -14.98 14.93
CA VAL A 526 -2.98 -16.05 15.86
C VAL A 526 -3.62 -17.21 15.09
N ARG A 527 -3.00 -18.39 15.16
CA ARG A 527 -3.46 -19.59 14.42
C ARG A 527 -4.11 -20.60 15.36
N ASP A 528 -4.95 -21.47 14.82
CA ASP A 528 -5.40 -22.66 15.56
C ASP A 528 -4.31 -23.75 15.46
N LYS A 529 -4.28 -24.68 16.44
CA LYS A 529 -3.43 -25.88 16.35
C LYS A 529 -3.83 -26.80 15.19
N GLN A 530 -5.06 -26.70 14.68
CA GLN A 530 -5.60 -27.58 13.64
C GLN A 530 -6.11 -26.87 12.37
N MET A 531 -6.12 -25.53 12.31
CA MET A 531 -6.56 -24.76 11.14
C MET A 531 -5.74 -23.48 10.93
N ASP A 532 -5.57 -23.08 9.66
CA ASP A 532 -4.75 -21.93 9.26
C ASP A 532 -5.22 -20.57 9.83
N ASN A 533 -6.46 -20.48 10.31
CA ASN A 533 -6.99 -19.33 11.06
C ASN A 533 -7.77 -19.81 12.30
N LEU A 534 -7.57 -19.15 13.45
CA LEU A 534 -8.49 -19.28 14.58
C LEU A 534 -9.89 -18.81 14.13
N LYS A 535 -10.94 -19.59 14.40
CA LYS A 535 -12.34 -19.17 14.13
C LYS A 535 -12.98 -18.45 15.33
N VAL A 536 -12.36 -18.55 16.50
CA VAL A 536 -12.83 -17.97 17.76
C VAL A 536 -12.02 -16.73 18.05
N GLU A 537 -12.68 -15.65 18.46
CA GLU A 537 -12.01 -14.42 18.88
C GLU A 537 -11.32 -14.62 20.25
N PRO A 538 -10.11 -14.07 20.48
CA PRO A 538 -9.49 -14.07 21.80
C PRO A 538 -10.42 -13.44 22.87
N THR A 539 -10.48 -14.06 24.04
CA THR A 539 -11.30 -13.59 25.16
C THR A 539 -10.66 -12.38 25.86
N ALA A 540 -11.43 -11.67 26.68
CA ALA A 540 -10.90 -10.58 27.51
C ALA A 540 -9.69 -11.02 28.37
N GLY A 541 -9.72 -12.24 28.93
CA GLY A 541 -8.61 -12.80 29.70
C GLY A 541 -7.35 -13.08 28.86
N ASP A 542 -7.51 -13.42 27.58
CA ASP A 542 -6.37 -13.54 26.65
C ASP A 542 -5.70 -12.19 26.41
N TYR A 543 -6.50 -11.12 26.25
CA TYR A 543 -5.99 -9.75 26.10
C TYR A 543 -5.33 -9.23 27.38
N ASP A 544 -5.89 -9.48 28.57
CA ASP A 544 -5.29 -9.10 29.86
C ASP A 544 -3.93 -9.80 30.05
N ALA A 545 -3.85 -11.11 29.77
CA ALA A 545 -2.60 -11.85 29.81
C ALA A 545 -1.55 -11.30 28.82
N LEU A 546 -2.00 -10.87 27.62
CA LEU A 546 -1.15 -10.21 26.64
C LEU A 546 -0.67 -8.82 27.11
N VAL A 547 -1.53 -8.02 27.75
CA VAL A 547 -1.13 -6.73 28.36
C VAL A 547 0.00 -6.96 29.36
N ASP A 548 -0.15 -7.93 30.28
CA ASP A 548 0.87 -8.22 31.29
C ASP A 548 2.18 -8.80 30.72
N ALA A 549 2.12 -9.60 29.65
CA ALA A 549 3.31 -10.05 28.93
C ALA A 549 4.02 -8.89 28.22
N THR A 550 3.27 -8.03 27.52
CA THR A 550 3.80 -6.86 26.80
C THR A 550 4.40 -5.84 27.76
N LYS A 551 3.74 -5.61 28.90
CA LYS A 551 4.24 -4.75 29.98
C LYS A 551 5.55 -5.26 30.54
N ARG A 552 5.66 -6.56 30.86
CA ARG A 552 6.91 -7.17 31.34
C ARG A 552 8.04 -7.04 30.33
N PHE A 553 7.76 -7.28 29.05
CA PHE A 553 8.72 -7.11 27.97
C PHE A 553 9.23 -5.66 27.87
N TYR A 554 8.33 -4.69 27.77
CA TYR A 554 8.71 -3.28 27.67
C TYR A 554 9.39 -2.74 28.94
N VAL A 555 8.98 -3.15 30.14
CA VAL A 555 9.69 -2.80 31.39
C VAL A 555 11.14 -3.30 31.37
N ASN A 556 11.39 -4.51 30.87
CA ASN A 556 12.75 -5.06 30.78
C ASN A 556 13.59 -4.33 29.72
N HIS A 557 13.00 -3.99 28.57
CA HIS A 557 13.66 -3.17 27.53
C HIS A 557 13.98 -1.76 28.04
N LEU A 558 13.01 -1.05 28.62
CA LEU A 558 13.19 0.31 29.14
C LEU A 558 14.20 0.39 30.30
N LYS A 559 14.29 -0.64 31.16
CA LYS A 559 15.35 -0.76 32.17
C LYS A 559 16.74 -0.96 31.56
N THR A 560 16.82 -1.60 30.40
CA THR A 560 18.08 -1.81 29.68
C THR A 560 18.52 -0.51 29.00
N GLU A 561 17.60 0.20 28.35
CA GLU A 561 17.87 1.44 27.61
C GLU A 561 18.12 2.65 28.54
N TYR A 562 17.24 2.86 29.53
CA TYR A 562 17.25 4.06 30.38
C TYR A 562 17.83 3.81 31.79
N GLY A 563 18.21 2.58 32.11
CA GLY A 563 18.85 2.23 33.38
C GLY A 563 18.07 2.68 34.60
N SER A 564 18.77 3.39 35.50
CA SER A 564 18.18 3.95 36.73
C SER A 564 17.20 5.12 36.52
N LYS A 565 17.13 5.70 35.32
CA LYS A 565 16.15 6.75 35.01
C LYS A 565 14.74 6.20 34.86
N PHE A 566 14.57 4.93 34.47
CA PHE A 566 13.26 4.30 34.39
C PHE A 566 12.66 4.10 35.80
N HIS A 567 11.46 4.65 36.04
CA HIS A 567 10.74 4.48 37.32
C HIS A 567 9.62 3.45 37.21
N HIS A 568 8.66 3.68 36.32
CA HIS A 568 7.42 2.90 36.22
C HIS A 568 6.86 2.90 34.81
N MET A 569 6.02 1.91 34.50
CA MET A 569 5.24 1.85 33.27
C MET A 569 3.82 1.35 33.57
N ALA A 570 2.82 2.09 33.09
CA ALA A 570 1.47 1.60 32.87
C ALA A 570 1.29 1.27 31.38
N LEU A 571 0.55 0.19 31.12
CA LEU A 571 0.19 -0.26 29.78
C LEU A 571 -1.25 -0.75 29.83
N SER A 572 -2.06 -0.33 28.87
CA SER A 572 -3.40 -0.85 28.65
C SER A 572 -3.74 -0.85 27.16
N VAL A 573 -4.76 -1.61 26.78
CA VAL A 573 -5.37 -1.53 25.45
C VAL A 573 -6.19 -0.25 25.36
N ARG A 574 -5.99 0.56 24.31
CA ARG A 574 -6.64 1.88 24.14
C ARG A 574 -8.05 1.78 23.57
N ASN A 575 -8.20 0.99 22.51
CA ASN A 575 -9.43 0.78 21.74
C ASN A 575 -9.80 -0.70 21.79
N VAL A 576 -11.07 -1.06 21.57
CA VAL A 576 -11.46 -2.48 21.43
C VAL A 576 -10.54 -3.15 20.40
N PRO A 577 -9.86 -4.26 20.73
CA PRO A 577 -9.01 -4.98 19.79
C PRO A 577 -9.78 -5.33 18.51
N LEU A 578 -9.15 -5.18 17.35
CA LEU A 578 -9.81 -5.48 16.09
C LEU A 578 -9.44 -6.91 15.66
N TRP A 579 -10.35 -7.85 15.93
CA TRP A 579 -10.29 -9.23 15.44
C TRP A 579 -10.70 -9.33 13.97
N GLY A 580 -10.05 -10.22 13.20
CA GLY A 580 -10.33 -10.49 11.79
C GLY A 580 -10.07 -9.32 10.83
N ALA A 581 -9.54 -8.19 11.31
CA ALA A 581 -9.59 -6.92 10.60
C ALA A 581 -8.60 -6.76 9.42
N GLY A 582 -7.66 -7.69 9.24
CA GLY A 582 -6.63 -7.61 8.18
C GLY A 582 -5.78 -6.35 8.26
N LYS A 583 -5.48 -5.87 9.47
CA LYS A 583 -4.70 -4.65 9.72
C LYS A 583 -3.39 -4.98 10.43
N PRO A 584 -2.25 -4.39 10.03
CA PRO A 584 -2.07 -3.47 8.90
C PRO A 584 -2.16 -4.16 7.53
N ASP A 585 -2.35 -5.48 7.53
CA ASP A 585 -2.21 -6.37 6.39
C ASP A 585 -3.03 -7.65 6.66
N HIS A 586 -3.55 -8.29 5.60
CA HIS A 586 -4.41 -9.49 5.65
C HIS A 586 -3.75 -10.70 6.33
N TRP A 587 -2.42 -10.71 6.44
CA TRP A 587 -1.65 -11.71 7.19
C TRP A 587 -1.75 -11.59 8.72
N TYR A 588 -2.49 -10.61 9.27
CA TYR A 588 -2.69 -10.42 10.71
C TYR A 588 -4.18 -10.35 11.06
N ASN A 589 -4.60 -11.13 12.06
CA ASN A 589 -5.99 -11.25 12.50
C ASN A 589 -6.30 -10.62 13.86
N VAL A 590 -5.31 -10.16 14.64
CA VAL A 590 -5.52 -9.29 15.81
C VAL A 590 -4.78 -7.98 15.60
N TYR A 591 -5.43 -6.85 15.87
CA TYR A 591 -4.81 -5.52 15.91
C TYR A 591 -5.13 -4.81 17.22
N ILE A 592 -4.10 -4.27 17.88
CA ILE A 592 -4.19 -3.65 19.21
C ILE A 592 -3.49 -2.28 19.19
N ASP A 593 -4.24 -1.23 19.54
CA ASP A 593 -3.68 0.09 19.87
C ASP A 593 -3.31 0.14 21.35
N TRP A 594 -2.08 0.56 21.66
CA TRP A 594 -1.60 0.65 23.04
C TRP A 594 -1.77 2.06 23.63
N ASP A 595 -2.15 2.10 24.92
CA ASP A 595 -2.06 3.28 25.78
C ASP A 595 -0.91 3.06 26.75
N ILE A 596 0.15 3.85 26.62
CA ILE A 596 1.44 3.67 27.30
C ILE A 596 1.74 4.93 28.11
N GLU A 597 1.89 4.80 29.42
CA GLU A 597 2.45 5.86 30.27
C GLU A 597 3.71 5.35 30.97
N VAL A 598 4.83 6.05 30.79
CA VAL A 598 6.11 5.71 31.41
C VAL A 598 6.60 6.88 32.25
N SER A 599 6.93 6.62 33.50
CA SER A 599 7.50 7.59 34.42
C SER A 599 9.01 7.43 34.50
N PHE A 600 9.73 8.55 34.49
CA PHE A 600 11.19 8.62 34.61
C PHE A 600 11.59 9.45 35.83
N VAL A 601 12.66 9.04 36.52
CA VAL A 601 13.36 9.85 37.52
C VAL A 601 14.43 10.66 36.78
N VAL A 602 14.33 11.98 36.83
CA VAL A 602 15.30 12.90 36.20
C VAL A 602 15.93 13.84 37.22
N ALA A 603 17.20 14.17 37.01
CA ALA A 603 17.88 15.21 37.76
C ALA A 603 17.35 16.60 37.34
N PRO A 604 17.53 17.67 38.16
CA PRO A 604 17.02 19.01 37.84
C PRO A 604 17.58 19.64 36.55
N ASP A 605 18.67 19.09 36.02
CA ASP A 605 19.43 19.49 34.85
C ASP A 605 19.37 18.46 33.69
N GLU A 606 18.57 17.39 33.83
CA GLU A 606 18.36 16.39 32.78
C GLU A 606 16.93 16.37 32.26
N ASP A 607 16.77 16.29 30.94
CA ASP A 607 15.47 16.10 30.30
C ASP A 607 15.02 14.63 30.36
N ALA A 608 13.70 14.43 30.51
CA ALA A 608 13.07 13.12 30.34
C ALA A 608 12.92 12.79 28.84
N PRO A 609 12.92 11.51 28.44
CA PRO A 609 12.72 11.12 27.05
C PRO A 609 11.44 11.71 26.48
N THR A 610 11.52 12.31 25.30
CA THR A 610 10.33 12.82 24.59
C THR A 610 9.38 11.68 24.22
N ARG A 611 8.10 12.00 23.98
CA ARG A 611 7.12 11.03 23.47
C ARG A 611 7.60 10.32 22.19
N TRP A 612 8.34 11.03 21.33
CA TRP A 612 8.91 10.46 20.10
C TRP A 612 10.05 9.49 20.39
N GLU A 613 11.00 9.84 21.28
CA GLU A 613 12.08 8.94 21.69
C GLU A 613 11.54 7.69 22.37
N LEU A 614 10.63 7.83 23.33
CA LEU A 614 9.94 6.70 23.98
C LEU A 614 9.27 5.80 22.95
N THR A 615 8.54 6.38 21.98
CA THR A 615 7.84 5.64 20.94
C THR A 615 8.83 4.86 20.05
N LYS A 616 9.90 5.53 19.62
CA LYS A 616 10.97 4.92 18.82
C LYS A 616 11.66 3.76 19.54
N THR A 617 12.01 3.93 20.82
CA THR A 617 12.61 2.87 21.66
C THR A 617 11.71 1.65 21.79
N LEU A 618 10.40 1.85 22.02
CA LEU A 618 9.46 0.75 22.21
C LEU A 618 9.16 0.00 20.91
N VAL A 619 9.11 0.70 19.76
CA VAL A 619 8.98 0.07 18.43
C VAL A 619 10.27 -0.69 18.05
N SER A 620 11.45 -0.22 18.47
CA SER A 620 12.73 -0.89 18.18
C SER A 620 13.03 -2.10 19.08
N ALA A 621 12.22 -2.39 20.11
CA ALA A 621 12.49 -3.38 21.16
C ALA A 621 12.67 -4.85 20.69
N GLY A 622 12.41 -5.16 19.42
CA GLY A 622 12.72 -6.46 18.82
C GLY A 622 11.57 -7.48 18.88
N CYS A 623 10.65 -7.38 17.90
CA CYS A 623 9.45 -8.23 17.78
C CYS A 623 9.73 -9.76 17.87
N ASN A 624 10.89 -10.23 17.39
CA ASN A 624 11.24 -11.66 17.43
C ASN A 624 11.44 -12.19 18.86
N GLN A 625 12.08 -11.42 19.75
CA GLN A 625 12.28 -11.83 21.14
C GLN A 625 10.96 -11.74 21.92
N TYR A 626 10.21 -10.65 21.72
CA TYR A 626 8.86 -10.48 22.26
C TYR A 626 7.94 -11.66 21.93
N LEU A 627 7.85 -12.02 20.64
CA LEU A 627 7.04 -13.14 20.16
C LEU A 627 7.41 -14.47 20.83
N ARG A 628 8.71 -14.81 20.83
CA ARG A 628 9.19 -16.11 21.31
C ARG A 628 9.13 -16.24 22.83
N SER A 629 9.49 -15.19 23.56
CA SER A 629 9.72 -15.26 25.02
C SER A 629 8.54 -14.78 25.86
N TYR A 630 7.65 -13.95 25.31
CA TYR A 630 6.54 -13.34 26.05
C TYR A 630 5.18 -13.76 25.49
N VAL A 631 4.95 -13.60 24.19
CA VAL A 631 3.64 -13.88 23.56
C VAL A 631 3.35 -15.38 23.51
N ARG A 632 4.27 -16.19 22.98
CA ARG A 632 4.11 -17.66 22.90
C ARG A 632 4.17 -18.36 24.27
N GLY A 633 4.72 -17.70 25.29
CA GLY A 633 4.74 -18.19 26.66
C GLY A 633 3.41 -18.04 27.41
N LEU A 634 2.38 -17.45 26.79
CA LEU A 634 1.03 -17.33 27.35
C LEU A 634 0.25 -18.64 27.21
N GLU A 635 0.77 -19.73 27.78
CA GLU A 635 0.13 -21.05 27.71
C GLU A 635 -1.32 -21.01 28.21
N GLY A 636 -2.20 -21.70 27.49
CA GLY A 636 -3.64 -21.69 27.75
C GLY A 636 -4.40 -20.50 27.12
N THR A 637 -3.71 -19.49 26.59
CA THR A 637 -4.35 -18.38 25.85
C THR A 637 -4.37 -18.61 24.35
N ALA A 638 -5.24 -17.89 23.63
CA ALA A 638 -5.19 -17.83 22.17
C ALA A 638 -3.81 -17.38 21.65
N PHE A 639 -3.17 -16.41 22.33
CA PHE A 639 -1.89 -15.82 21.91
C PHE A 639 -0.69 -16.77 21.96
N ALA A 640 -0.79 -17.90 22.68
CA ALA A 640 0.20 -18.98 22.64
C ALA A 640 0.52 -19.44 21.21
N HIS A 641 -0.44 -19.33 20.30
CA HIS A 641 -0.36 -19.80 18.91
C HIS A 641 -0.08 -18.68 17.90
N THR A 642 0.47 -17.56 18.37
CA THR A 642 0.90 -16.45 17.51
C THR A 642 2.06 -16.89 16.61
N SER A 643 1.81 -16.93 15.30
CA SER A 643 2.82 -17.26 14.28
C SER A 643 3.74 -16.08 13.93
N ALA A 644 3.20 -14.86 13.94
CA ALA A 644 3.91 -13.62 13.65
C ALA A 644 3.39 -12.46 14.53
N VAL A 645 4.27 -11.52 14.86
CA VAL A 645 3.90 -10.25 15.48
C VAL A 645 4.64 -9.11 14.78
N PHE A 646 3.93 -8.00 14.63
CA PHE A 646 4.46 -6.75 14.10
C PHE A 646 4.11 -5.63 15.08
N THR A 647 4.97 -4.63 15.19
CA THR A 647 4.74 -3.43 16.01
C THR A 647 5.27 -2.25 15.24
N LYS A 648 4.51 -1.15 15.19
CA LYS A 648 4.87 0.06 14.44
C LYS A 648 4.39 1.30 15.17
N GLN A 649 5.03 2.42 14.83
CA GLN A 649 4.47 3.72 15.09
C GLN A 649 3.21 3.95 14.22
N VAL A 650 2.14 4.45 14.84
CA VAL A 650 0.97 5.02 14.15
C VAL A 650 1.42 6.31 13.47
N ALA A 651 1.14 6.46 12.17
CA ALA A 651 1.36 7.73 11.49
C ALA A 651 0.34 8.76 12.03
N VAL A 652 0.85 9.85 12.60
CA VAL A 652 0.09 10.98 13.15
C VAL A 652 -0.02 12.08 12.10
#